data_AF-A0A4R7ZVC0-F1
#
_entry.id   AF-A0A4R7ZVC0-F1
#
_cell.length_a   1.000
_cell.length_b   1.000
_cell.length_c   1.000
_cell.angle_alpha   90.00
_cell.angle_beta   90.00
_cell.angle_gamma   90.00
#
_symmetry.space_group_name_H-M   'P 1'
#
loop_
_entity.id
_entity.type
_entity.pdbx_description
1 polymer ?
#
loop_
_entity_poly.entity_id
_entity_poly.type
_entity_poly.pdbx_seq_one_letter_code
_entity_poly.pdbx_strand_id
1 'polypeptide(L)'
;MPPTALSALSRTSRLLLIGFCILALLLLVPPVRASGQPDSTGHELVVNGGFEAGSDPWQFTAGAGRATNNPHTGQGLAYLDAGTGYKVSQPLTVDADGNYTASAWIGVNGAGGVFGLRDTDTGDVLASQSLPVIPSYRAYSLEPVDLSTGQHVEVFVTSSTENWINIDDVSVYDDLRELLSFKVDGQQGPSVIDHDARTVSFQLPYESDRNAVTAAVELPVGSTITPDPAQPLDYTQPRQFTITDSKGNHSTWTVTAVEEHKSIVISSSNDELVDTFNWAKWRARQHVQTGKRGPVDVEGPVPPDARQADYIPSYWAGYANRTAFYIRDYAHQAAGAHLLGLDQENKSMLQAYAATSNETRNWYPLWALNFDGSPYFLDHPSDDYFVREVPAVFELVDKAAEQYRWTGDRTYLDDPALWNFYTNAVTKFVKLHDTQLPNGVAEGTGQGIWYGAASYNERSDADMIEAGDGIATQYQAFRGYADLARARGDAAIAKQFDTRAAELFKYFNKDWGVALGSDEYVRGRTPDGAKVAGWGQENSMFMAYDEIIDPNSRKTNDFLDYMFKKYTENRPSNIESSTYVPDVMFAYGRSEQAWSRMKDIISVLGQPHEVPSQGTNGDYPEVSYTLVSQTVEGLAGIVPNAPANAVSTLSRLPKEIGWLNLDHITVGQHDLGVRHEGATRTTVTHNSGPKPLKTTVSFYGGYAQIAVNGRRVQAEHTLQRGKSVSSVTVSLPVGAHVTAEAVGPNDQKRWGDAITTSPDDFALTSPKDGGDRVSPRTAVLRWSPSANATEYRVTVAKDSQLSDVVRSWTVKGTTASAPSLMPGREYYWSVTAVNARTHQELPVPGLPHSFRTMPAAAPAAPTNLGAYRSGNRVALSWKSAPDALTAGIERAPVGSEDFKTVAESVTGDGWVDRDAAGGPWRYRVTSANERGAGAPAQADEQSLPTDLTATALSDREWESATIGWGSLGHDRSVSGGPIALAGVQYAKGIGTHANSEIVYKLDPADVRFSAMVGVDDFQRNSPYSSVVFQVEADGKVIYESPVMRGDSDPQKVDLDVLGVQQLTLRVTDAGDGNNSDHADWADATLRRLP
;
A
#
# COMPACT_ATOMS: atom_id res chain seq x y z
N MET A 1 -59.62 48.42 -18.25
CA MET A 1 -60.76 48.19 -19.15
C MET A 1 -60.78 46.70 -19.52
N PRO A 2 -61.92 46.00 -19.39
CA PRO A 2 -62.13 44.59 -19.78
C PRO A 2 -62.45 44.49 -21.31
N PRO A 3 -62.89 43.36 -21.95
CA PRO A 3 -63.38 42.05 -21.47
C PRO A 3 -62.70 40.82 -22.16
N THR A 4 -63.04 39.53 -22.02
CA THR A 4 -64.24 38.74 -21.58
C THR A 4 -63.82 37.46 -20.79
N ALA A 5 -64.69 36.50 -20.42
CA ALA A 5 -65.91 36.50 -19.56
C ALA A 5 -66.63 35.13 -19.64
N LEU A 6 -67.44 34.78 -18.63
CA LEU A 6 -68.52 33.74 -18.59
C LEU A 6 -68.07 32.25 -18.67
N SER A 7 -68.12 31.42 -17.62
CA SER A 7 -69.28 30.84 -16.84
C SER A 7 -69.84 29.54 -17.47
N ALA A 8 -70.42 28.54 -16.78
CA ALA A 8 -70.47 28.07 -15.38
C ALA A 8 -71.29 26.74 -15.36
N LEU A 9 -71.39 26.03 -14.20
CA LEU A 9 -72.29 24.86 -13.94
C LEU A 9 -71.92 23.54 -14.69
N SER A 10 -72.23 22.31 -14.21
CA SER A 10 -72.60 21.79 -12.88
C SER A 10 -72.45 20.25 -12.84
N ARG A 11 -72.49 19.65 -11.63
CA ARG A 11 -72.45 18.20 -11.31
C ARG A 11 -73.28 17.27 -12.25
N THR A 12 -72.73 16.08 -12.58
CA THR A 12 -73.22 14.76 -12.05
C THR A 12 -72.37 13.53 -12.48
N SER A 13 -71.80 12.83 -11.48
CA SER A 13 -71.76 11.36 -11.29
C SER A 13 -71.39 10.39 -12.44
N ARG A 14 -70.21 9.73 -12.36
CA ARG A 14 -70.03 8.36 -11.79
C ARG A 14 -68.59 7.80 -11.93
N LEU A 15 -68.11 7.18 -10.84
CA LEU A 15 -67.07 6.14 -10.66
C LEU A 15 -65.95 5.97 -11.72
N LEU A 16 -64.68 6.13 -11.30
CA LEU A 16 -63.81 4.99 -10.92
C LEU A 16 -62.62 5.47 -10.04
N LEU A 17 -61.84 4.53 -9.49
CA LEU A 17 -60.85 4.74 -8.43
C LEU A 17 -59.60 5.53 -8.88
N ILE A 18 -59.06 6.36 -7.96
CA ILE A 18 -57.69 6.29 -7.40
C ILE A 18 -57.69 7.23 -6.18
N GLY A 19 -57.34 6.71 -5.00
CA GLY A 19 -57.41 7.42 -3.73
C GLY A 19 -56.07 7.45 -3.00
N PHE A 20 -55.77 8.59 -2.39
CA PHE A 20 -54.68 8.81 -1.43
C PHE A 20 -54.54 7.67 -0.40
N CYS A 21 -53.30 7.27 -0.10
CA CYS A 21 -52.86 6.82 1.24
C CYS A 21 -51.32 6.68 1.30
N ILE A 22 -50.64 7.65 1.92
CA ILE A 22 -49.29 7.46 2.50
C ILE A 22 -49.31 8.10 3.90
N LEU A 23 -49.97 7.43 4.85
CA LEU A 23 -49.75 7.61 6.30
C LEU A 23 -50.47 6.49 7.11
N ALA A 24 -50.02 5.25 6.98
CA ALA A 24 -50.40 4.14 7.87
C ALA A 24 -49.52 2.90 7.64
N LEU A 25 -48.37 2.81 8.32
CA LEU A 25 -47.67 1.54 8.53
C LEU A 25 -47.07 1.43 9.95
N LEU A 26 -47.86 1.87 10.92
CA LEU A 26 -47.76 1.58 12.35
C LEU A 26 -49.21 1.52 12.85
N LEU A 27 -49.52 0.56 13.74
CA LEU A 27 -50.87 0.20 14.22
C LEU A 27 -51.76 -0.59 13.25
N LEU A 28 -51.46 -1.88 13.09
CA LEU A 28 -52.46 -2.92 12.79
C LEU A 28 -52.34 -4.08 13.78
N VAL A 29 -52.60 -3.78 15.06
CA VAL A 29 -52.89 -4.81 16.07
C VAL A 29 -54.32 -5.32 15.80
N PRO A 30 -54.54 -6.64 15.58
CA PRO A 30 -55.89 -7.18 15.47
C PRO A 30 -56.65 -7.00 16.79
N PRO A 31 -58.00 -6.84 16.78
CA PRO A 31 -58.75 -6.77 18.02
C PRO A 31 -58.58 -8.08 18.79
N VAL A 32 -58.15 -7.96 20.05
CA VAL A 32 -58.03 -9.08 20.99
C VAL A 32 -59.38 -9.79 21.09
N ARG A 33 -59.51 -10.95 20.42
CA ARG A 33 -60.35 -12.02 20.96
C ARG A 33 -59.61 -12.58 22.16
N ALA A 34 -60.33 -12.77 23.26
CA ALA A 34 -59.82 -13.49 24.41
C ALA A 34 -59.60 -14.97 24.02
N SER A 35 -58.43 -15.28 23.47
CA SER A 35 -57.81 -16.59 23.64
C SER A 35 -57.46 -16.77 25.11
N GLY A 36 -57.53 -18.00 25.61
CA GLY A 36 -57.06 -18.30 26.97
C GLY A 36 -55.60 -17.90 27.15
N GLN A 37 -55.19 -17.68 28.40
CA GLN A 37 -53.78 -17.46 28.72
C GLN A 37 -52.93 -18.59 28.11
N PRO A 38 -51.79 -18.29 27.47
CA PRO A 38 -50.75 -19.30 27.33
C PRO A 38 -50.26 -19.67 28.75
N ASP A 39 -49.92 -20.94 28.98
CA ASP A 39 -49.34 -21.40 30.25
C ASP A 39 -47.90 -20.87 30.42
N SER A 40 -47.81 -19.61 30.85
CA SER A 40 -46.60 -18.95 31.32
C SER A 40 -46.27 -19.44 32.73
N THR A 41 -45.69 -20.64 32.81
CA THR A 41 -45.15 -21.25 34.02
C THR A 41 -43.68 -21.64 33.81
N GLY A 42 -42.93 -20.73 33.20
CA GLY A 42 -41.48 -20.78 33.11
C GLY A 42 -40.89 -19.85 34.15
N HIS A 43 -40.08 -20.40 35.05
CA HIS A 43 -39.37 -19.71 36.11
C HIS A 43 -37.90 -19.58 35.71
N GLU A 44 -37.49 -18.38 35.29
CA GLU A 44 -36.08 -18.02 35.12
C GLU A 44 -35.53 -17.53 36.47
N LEU A 45 -34.46 -18.15 36.94
CA LEU A 45 -33.80 -17.80 38.20
C LEU A 45 -32.65 -16.80 37.99
N VAL A 46 -31.99 -16.81 36.84
CA VAL A 46 -30.85 -15.93 36.54
C VAL A 46 -31.34 -14.53 36.19
N VAL A 47 -30.82 -13.54 36.91
CA VAL A 47 -31.03 -12.12 36.60
C VAL A 47 -29.80 -11.60 35.87
N ASN A 48 -30.00 -10.76 34.85
CA ASN A 48 -28.89 -10.14 34.11
C ASN A 48 -27.96 -11.18 33.44
N GLY A 49 -28.55 -12.21 32.81
CA GLY A 49 -27.85 -13.33 32.17
C GLY A 49 -26.93 -12.96 31.02
N GLY A 50 -27.32 -11.96 30.21
CA GLY A 50 -26.51 -11.34 29.15
C GLY A 50 -25.63 -10.17 29.64
N PHE A 51 -25.46 -10.01 30.95
CA PHE A 51 -24.61 -8.97 31.56
C PHE A 51 -24.94 -7.50 31.19
N GLU A 52 -26.08 -7.20 30.59
CA GLU A 52 -26.47 -5.84 30.16
C GLU A 52 -26.58 -4.83 31.30
N ALA A 53 -27.08 -5.23 32.47
CA ALA A 53 -27.29 -4.36 33.63
C ALA A 53 -26.03 -4.11 34.48
N GLY A 54 -24.85 -4.45 33.96
CA GLY A 54 -23.57 -4.35 34.67
C GLY A 54 -23.20 -5.64 35.39
N SER A 55 -22.44 -5.54 36.50
CA SER A 55 -21.90 -6.70 37.21
C SER A 55 -22.79 -7.25 38.33
N ASP A 56 -23.81 -6.53 38.79
CA ASP A 56 -24.75 -7.02 39.82
C ASP A 56 -25.86 -7.87 39.15
N PRO A 57 -26.31 -9.01 39.70
CA PRO A 57 -25.89 -9.67 40.94
C PRO A 57 -24.82 -10.78 40.75
N TRP A 58 -24.00 -10.67 39.70
CA TRP A 58 -22.91 -11.61 39.42
C TRP A 58 -21.69 -11.41 40.32
N GLN A 59 -21.06 -12.53 40.68
CA GLN A 59 -19.83 -12.59 41.47
C GLN A 59 -18.66 -12.96 40.56
N PHE A 60 -17.61 -12.14 40.61
CA PHE A 60 -16.38 -12.31 39.85
C PHE A 60 -15.20 -12.46 40.81
N THR A 61 -14.37 -13.47 40.61
CA THR A 61 -13.06 -13.56 41.28
C THR A 61 -12.06 -12.59 40.64
N ALA A 62 -10.83 -12.52 41.18
CA ALA A 62 -9.70 -12.03 40.38
C ALA A 62 -9.58 -12.84 39.09
N GLY A 63 -9.11 -12.22 37.99
CA GLY A 63 -9.03 -12.85 36.67
C GLY A 63 -10.39 -13.14 36.01
N ALA A 64 -11.47 -12.51 36.50
CA ALA A 64 -12.80 -12.55 35.92
C ALA A 64 -13.36 -11.12 35.85
N GLY A 65 -14.18 -10.82 34.85
CA GLY A 65 -14.79 -9.49 34.72
C GLY A 65 -15.90 -9.41 33.69
N ARG A 66 -16.42 -8.20 33.47
CA ARG A 66 -17.36 -7.88 32.39
C ARG A 66 -16.60 -7.26 31.22
N ALA A 67 -16.96 -7.61 30.00
CA ALA A 67 -16.49 -6.97 28.78
C ALA A 67 -17.66 -6.60 27.86
N THR A 68 -17.36 -5.99 26.71
CA THR A 68 -18.34 -5.56 25.68
C THR A 68 -17.81 -5.78 24.25
N ASN A 69 -16.67 -6.46 24.09
CA ASN A 69 -15.88 -6.51 22.84
C ASN A 69 -16.18 -7.73 21.96
N ASN A 70 -16.84 -8.75 22.52
CA ASN A 70 -17.25 -9.97 21.83
C ASN A 70 -18.41 -10.62 22.61
N PRO A 71 -19.59 -9.97 22.69
CA PRO A 71 -20.77 -10.58 23.30
C PRO A 71 -21.45 -11.53 22.30
N HIS A 72 -22.24 -12.47 22.81
CA HIS A 72 -23.07 -13.35 21.99
C HIS A 72 -24.34 -12.62 21.53
N THR A 73 -25.03 -11.93 22.45
CA THR A 73 -26.10 -10.98 22.13
C THR A 73 -25.94 -9.68 22.92
N GLY A 74 -26.75 -8.65 22.61
CA GLY A 74 -26.69 -7.39 23.35
C GLY A 74 -25.37 -6.61 23.20
N GLN A 75 -24.81 -6.15 24.31
CA GLN A 75 -23.63 -5.30 24.47
C GLN A 75 -22.71 -5.76 25.62
N GLY A 76 -23.13 -6.69 26.48
CA GLY A 76 -22.40 -7.19 27.63
C GLY A 76 -21.93 -8.63 27.48
N LEU A 77 -20.86 -9.00 28.18
CA LEU A 77 -20.50 -10.40 28.45
C LEU A 77 -19.72 -10.50 29.75
N ALA A 78 -19.58 -11.70 30.30
CA ALA A 78 -18.53 -12.03 31.26
C ALA A 78 -17.32 -12.67 30.56
N TYR A 79 -16.13 -12.42 31.10
CA TYR A 79 -14.90 -13.09 30.67
C TYR A 79 -14.14 -13.67 31.87
N LEU A 80 -13.33 -14.67 31.58
CA LEU A 80 -12.35 -15.29 32.47
C LEU A 80 -11.00 -15.29 31.77
N ASP A 81 -9.97 -14.78 32.44
CA ASP A 81 -8.58 -14.85 32.00
C ASP A 81 -8.01 -16.27 32.14
N ALA A 82 -6.86 -16.51 31.51
CA ALA A 82 -6.07 -17.72 31.71
C ALA A 82 -5.57 -17.83 33.16
N GLY A 83 -5.94 -18.88 33.88
CA GLY A 83 -5.46 -19.11 35.24
C GLY A 83 -6.20 -20.20 36.00
N THR A 84 -5.72 -20.51 37.21
CA THR A 84 -6.33 -21.52 38.09
C THR A 84 -7.26 -20.86 39.11
N GLY A 85 -8.52 -21.32 39.16
CA GLY A 85 -9.46 -20.96 40.23
C GLY A 85 -10.16 -19.63 40.04
N TYR A 86 -10.13 -19.05 38.84
CA TYR A 86 -11.00 -17.93 38.51
C TYR A 86 -12.41 -18.45 38.20
N LYS A 87 -13.42 -17.69 38.61
CA LYS A 87 -14.84 -18.06 38.51
C LYS A 87 -15.69 -16.82 38.28
N VAL A 88 -16.67 -16.93 37.38
CA VAL A 88 -17.87 -16.09 37.36
C VAL A 88 -19.04 -16.94 37.83
N SER A 89 -19.88 -16.41 38.70
CA SER A 89 -21.04 -17.15 39.22
C SER A 89 -22.16 -16.23 39.73
N GLN A 90 -23.38 -16.75 39.78
CA GLN A 90 -24.52 -16.07 40.40
C GLN A 90 -25.19 -16.98 41.42
N PRO A 91 -25.36 -16.53 42.69
CA PRO A 91 -26.18 -17.24 43.66
C PRO A 91 -27.66 -16.99 43.36
N LEU A 92 -28.44 -18.07 43.36
CA LEU A 92 -29.85 -18.11 43.00
C LEU A 92 -30.66 -18.68 44.16
N THR A 93 -31.91 -18.24 44.31
CA THR A 93 -32.89 -18.88 45.20
C THR A 93 -34.02 -19.39 44.32
N VAL A 94 -34.27 -20.69 44.39
CA VAL A 94 -35.32 -21.37 43.63
C VAL A 94 -36.69 -20.88 44.13
N ASP A 95 -37.52 -20.35 43.23
CA ASP A 95 -38.80 -19.73 43.57
C ASP A 95 -40.01 -20.67 43.43
N ALA A 96 -39.85 -21.79 42.73
CA ALA A 96 -40.86 -22.83 42.54
C ALA A 96 -40.24 -24.25 42.52
N ASP A 97 -41.04 -25.27 42.89
CA ASP A 97 -40.65 -26.68 42.73
C ASP A 97 -40.62 -27.02 41.23
N GLY A 98 -39.45 -27.33 40.68
CA GLY A 98 -39.25 -27.43 39.24
C GLY A 98 -38.13 -28.39 38.86
N ASN A 99 -37.99 -28.60 37.55
CA ASN A 99 -36.87 -29.36 36.99
C ASN A 99 -36.13 -28.39 36.06
N TYR A 100 -35.01 -27.87 36.55
CA TYR A 100 -34.32 -26.71 36.00
C TYR A 100 -33.10 -27.12 35.18
N THR A 101 -32.89 -26.46 34.05
CA THR A 101 -31.69 -26.56 33.23
C THR A 101 -30.91 -25.26 33.33
N ALA A 102 -29.60 -25.37 33.61
CA ALA A 102 -28.69 -24.26 33.39
C ALA A 102 -28.22 -24.29 31.93
N SER A 103 -28.31 -23.16 31.24
CA SER A 103 -27.67 -22.93 29.95
C SER A 103 -26.82 -21.66 29.94
N ALA A 104 -25.88 -21.60 29.00
CA ALA A 104 -25.05 -20.42 28.74
C ALA A 104 -24.49 -20.50 27.32
N TRP A 105 -24.26 -19.35 26.69
CA TRP A 105 -23.43 -19.27 25.50
C TRP A 105 -21.98 -19.04 25.94
N ILE A 106 -21.06 -19.92 25.51
CA ILE A 106 -19.66 -19.88 25.96
C ILE A 106 -18.70 -20.02 24.77
N GLY A 107 -17.71 -19.13 24.68
CA GLY A 107 -16.57 -19.21 23.77
C GLY A 107 -15.28 -19.52 24.54
N VAL A 108 -14.48 -20.48 24.08
CA VAL A 108 -13.44 -21.14 24.89
C VAL A 108 -12.15 -21.28 24.09
N ASN A 109 -11.09 -20.57 24.46
CA ASN A 109 -9.83 -20.55 23.71
C ASN A 109 -8.67 -21.33 24.38
N GLY A 110 -8.96 -22.10 25.43
CA GLY A 110 -8.01 -22.93 26.17
C GLY A 110 -8.71 -24.05 26.94
N ALA A 111 -8.03 -25.17 27.17
CA ALA A 111 -8.67 -26.35 27.76
C ALA A 111 -8.88 -26.21 29.29
N GLY A 112 -9.90 -26.90 29.81
CA GLY A 112 -10.07 -27.12 31.26
C GLY A 112 -11.07 -26.22 31.98
N GLY A 113 -11.78 -25.33 31.28
CA GLY A 113 -12.94 -24.64 31.85
C GLY A 113 -14.10 -25.61 32.15
N VAL A 114 -14.97 -25.24 33.09
CA VAL A 114 -16.16 -26.03 33.48
C VAL A 114 -17.35 -25.08 33.59
N PHE A 115 -18.50 -25.47 33.05
CA PHE A 115 -19.80 -24.86 33.32
C PHE A 115 -20.59 -25.77 34.25
N GLY A 116 -21.24 -25.22 35.28
CA GLY A 116 -21.92 -26.02 36.29
C GLY A 116 -23.01 -25.30 37.09
N LEU A 117 -23.84 -26.10 37.73
CA LEU A 117 -24.85 -25.72 38.72
C LEU A 117 -24.60 -26.53 39.98
N ARG A 118 -24.58 -25.88 41.15
CA ARG A 118 -24.34 -26.55 42.44
C ARG A 118 -25.29 -26.08 43.53
N ASP A 119 -25.58 -26.96 44.47
CA ASP A 119 -26.27 -26.61 45.71
C ASP A 119 -25.29 -25.84 46.63
N THR A 120 -25.71 -24.69 47.16
CA THR A 120 -24.85 -23.88 48.02
C THR A 120 -24.95 -24.24 49.50
N ASP A 121 -26.00 -24.94 49.91
CA ASP A 121 -26.23 -25.37 51.28
C ASP A 121 -25.49 -26.68 51.59
N THR A 122 -25.42 -27.61 50.62
CA THR A 122 -24.63 -28.85 50.73
C THR A 122 -23.22 -28.73 50.13
N GLY A 123 -23.06 -27.88 49.10
CA GLY A 123 -21.83 -27.75 48.31
C GLY A 123 -21.71 -28.76 47.16
N ASP A 124 -22.71 -29.62 46.94
CA ASP A 124 -22.69 -30.63 45.88
C ASP A 124 -22.89 -30.03 44.50
N VAL A 125 -22.09 -30.45 43.52
CA VAL A 125 -22.30 -30.10 42.10
C VAL A 125 -23.45 -30.96 41.58
N LEU A 126 -24.56 -30.30 41.25
CA LEU A 126 -25.81 -30.93 40.83
C LEU A 126 -25.75 -31.36 39.35
N ALA A 127 -25.19 -30.50 38.51
CA ALA A 127 -24.85 -30.80 37.13
C ALA A 127 -23.62 -29.99 36.70
N SER A 128 -22.79 -30.52 35.80
CA SER A 128 -21.68 -29.78 35.19
C SER A 128 -21.18 -30.46 33.92
N GLN A 129 -20.48 -29.70 33.07
CA GLN A 129 -19.73 -30.24 31.94
C GLN A 129 -18.40 -29.50 31.72
N SER A 130 -17.40 -30.24 31.25
CA SER A 130 -16.12 -29.66 30.82
C SER A 130 -16.27 -28.95 29.48
N LEU A 131 -15.64 -27.79 29.35
CA LEU A 131 -15.70 -26.95 28.17
C LEU A 131 -14.58 -27.33 27.17
N PRO A 132 -14.92 -27.79 25.95
CA PRO A 132 -13.94 -28.05 24.89
C PRO A 132 -13.42 -26.73 24.28
N VAL A 133 -12.21 -26.77 23.70
CA VAL A 133 -11.60 -25.60 23.05
C VAL A 133 -12.31 -25.29 21.73
N ILE A 134 -13.25 -24.35 21.78
CA ILE A 134 -14.04 -23.84 20.67
C ILE A 134 -14.09 -22.31 20.82
N PRO A 135 -13.24 -21.53 20.12
CA PRO A 135 -13.12 -20.08 20.35
C PRO A 135 -14.38 -19.27 19.99
N SER A 136 -15.24 -19.80 19.13
CA SER A 136 -16.56 -19.23 18.84
C SER A 136 -17.58 -19.64 19.90
N TYR A 137 -18.51 -18.75 20.25
CA TYR A 137 -19.65 -19.07 21.09
C TYR A 137 -20.41 -20.33 20.64
N ARG A 138 -20.79 -21.16 21.62
CA ARG A 138 -21.78 -22.23 21.48
C ARG A 138 -22.71 -22.26 22.68
N ALA A 139 -23.95 -22.67 22.45
CA ALA A 139 -24.88 -23.01 23.52
C ALA A 139 -24.37 -24.25 24.27
N TYR A 140 -24.29 -24.14 25.59
CA TYR A 140 -24.09 -25.24 26.51
C TYR A 140 -25.34 -25.34 27.37
N SER A 141 -25.95 -26.53 27.44
CA SER A 141 -26.99 -26.86 28.41
C SER A 141 -26.51 -27.99 29.31
N LEU A 142 -26.78 -27.91 30.59
CA LEU A 142 -26.53 -28.98 31.54
C LEU A 142 -27.68 -30.00 31.54
N GLU A 143 -27.44 -31.20 32.08
CA GLU A 143 -28.51 -32.14 32.38
C GLU A 143 -29.51 -31.50 33.37
N PRO A 144 -30.83 -31.63 33.17
CA PRO A 144 -31.83 -31.02 34.02
C PRO A 144 -31.82 -31.56 35.46
N VAL A 145 -32.06 -30.69 36.44
CA VAL A 145 -31.98 -30.99 37.89
C VAL A 145 -33.32 -30.69 38.57
N ASP A 146 -33.86 -31.63 39.35
CA ASP A 146 -35.01 -31.36 40.23
C ASP A 146 -34.57 -30.43 41.38
N LEU A 147 -35.16 -29.23 41.46
CA LEU A 147 -34.94 -28.24 42.52
C LEU A 147 -36.25 -27.95 43.25
N SER A 148 -36.14 -27.61 44.55
CA SER A 148 -37.30 -27.31 45.41
C SER A 148 -37.34 -25.83 45.79
N THR A 149 -38.55 -25.30 45.98
CA THR A 149 -38.80 -23.91 46.42
C THR A 149 -38.01 -23.58 47.68
N GLY A 150 -37.24 -22.48 47.63
CA GLY A 150 -36.39 -22.02 48.72
C GLY A 150 -35.01 -22.68 48.80
N GLN A 151 -34.68 -23.61 47.90
CA GLN A 151 -33.32 -24.16 47.77
C GLN A 151 -32.37 -23.08 47.23
N HIS A 152 -31.16 -23.03 47.77
CA HIS A 152 -30.12 -22.11 47.31
C HIS A 152 -29.12 -22.82 46.40
N VAL A 153 -28.96 -22.32 45.18
CA VAL A 153 -28.06 -22.88 44.16
C VAL A 153 -27.15 -21.80 43.58
N GLU A 154 -26.04 -22.19 42.95
CA GLU A 154 -25.14 -21.29 42.25
C GLU A 154 -24.85 -21.84 40.85
N VAL A 155 -25.13 -21.02 39.82
CA VAL A 155 -24.64 -21.24 38.46
C VAL A 155 -23.24 -20.64 38.33
N PHE A 156 -22.31 -21.36 37.71
CA PHE A 156 -20.91 -20.94 37.63
C PHE A 156 -20.18 -21.39 36.37
N VAL A 157 -19.19 -20.60 35.95
CA VAL A 157 -18.17 -20.99 34.98
C VAL A 157 -16.78 -20.77 35.57
N THR A 158 -15.87 -21.73 35.42
CA THR A 158 -14.46 -21.64 35.88
C THR A 158 -13.47 -21.51 34.73
N SER A 159 -12.35 -20.82 34.98
CA SER A 159 -11.32 -20.52 33.98
C SER A 159 -10.60 -21.75 33.43
N SER A 160 -10.07 -21.62 32.22
CA SER A 160 -9.01 -22.49 31.69
C SER A 160 -7.66 -22.07 32.26
N THR A 161 -6.75 -23.04 32.44
CA THR A 161 -5.36 -22.77 32.82
C THR A 161 -4.49 -22.30 31.64
N GLU A 162 -5.01 -22.33 30.42
CA GLU A 162 -4.26 -22.11 29.18
C GLU A 162 -4.62 -20.78 28.51
N ASN A 163 -5.90 -20.38 28.52
CA ASN A 163 -6.37 -19.20 27.81
C ASN A 163 -7.72 -18.66 28.34
N TRP A 164 -8.26 -17.64 27.68
CA TRP A 164 -9.53 -17.01 28.05
C TRP A 164 -10.78 -17.87 27.78
N ILE A 165 -11.85 -17.53 28.49
CA ILE A 165 -13.24 -17.98 28.26
C ILE A 165 -14.16 -16.77 28.28
N ASN A 166 -15.03 -16.63 27.28
CA ASN A 166 -16.13 -15.67 27.24
C ASN A 166 -17.44 -16.39 27.55
N ILE A 167 -18.32 -15.75 28.34
CA ILE A 167 -19.58 -16.29 28.85
C ILE A 167 -20.64 -15.23 28.62
N ASP A 168 -21.77 -15.63 28.05
CA ASP A 168 -22.90 -14.74 27.82
C ASP A 168 -24.23 -15.50 27.83
N ASP A 169 -25.35 -14.78 27.86
CA ASP A 169 -26.71 -15.33 27.83
C ASP A 169 -26.90 -16.53 28.77
N VAL A 170 -26.47 -16.37 30.03
CA VAL A 170 -26.60 -17.41 31.07
C VAL A 170 -28.03 -17.42 31.62
N SER A 171 -28.60 -18.61 31.77
CA SER A 171 -30.00 -18.83 32.13
C SER A 171 -30.10 -20.08 33.01
N VAL A 172 -30.98 -20.07 34.02
CA VAL A 172 -31.34 -21.26 34.84
C VAL A 172 -32.85 -21.29 34.97
N TYR A 173 -33.47 -22.13 34.16
CA TYR A 173 -34.89 -22.09 33.85
C TYR A 173 -35.50 -23.49 33.89
N ASP A 174 -36.78 -23.59 34.26
CA ASP A 174 -37.55 -24.84 34.16
C ASP A 174 -38.35 -24.94 32.84
N ASP A 175 -38.33 -23.89 32.01
CA ASP A 175 -39.04 -23.85 30.73
C ASP A 175 -38.29 -24.54 29.58
N LEU A 176 -38.30 -25.88 29.57
CA LEU A 176 -37.77 -26.72 28.48
C LEU A 176 -38.54 -26.58 27.13
N ARG A 177 -39.21 -25.44 26.89
CA ARG A 177 -39.99 -25.12 25.68
C ARG A 177 -39.42 -23.88 24.96
N GLU A 178 -38.18 -23.50 25.29
CA GLU A 178 -37.38 -22.49 24.63
C GLU A 178 -36.77 -22.96 23.29
N LEU A 179 -36.41 -22.01 22.42
CA LEU A 179 -35.70 -22.23 21.16
C LEU A 179 -34.33 -21.55 21.26
N LEU A 180 -33.25 -22.34 21.32
CA LEU A 180 -31.91 -21.79 21.61
C LEU A 180 -31.22 -21.24 20.36
N SER A 181 -31.34 -21.92 19.23
CA SER A 181 -30.81 -21.41 17.95
C SER A 181 -31.66 -21.87 16.76
N PHE A 182 -31.66 -21.07 15.69
CA PHE A 182 -32.34 -21.39 14.43
C PHE A 182 -31.45 -20.95 13.27
N LYS A 183 -31.00 -21.88 12.43
CA LYS A 183 -30.11 -21.58 11.30
C LYS A 183 -30.56 -22.29 10.02
N VAL A 184 -30.72 -21.51 8.95
CA VAL A 184 -31.05 -21.92 7.60
C VAL A 184 -29.83 -21.79 6.69
N ASP A 185 -29.61 -22.77 5.81
CA ASP A 185 -28.53 -22.71 4.84
C ASP A 185 -28.80 -21.62 3.79
N GLY A 186 -27.78 -20.82 3.46
CA GLY A 186 -27.90 -19.67 2.56
C GLY A 186 -28.59 -18.43 3.16
N GLN A 187 -28.88 -18.41 4.47
CA GLN A 187 -29.40 -17.21 5.13
C GLN A 187 -28.39 -16.07 5.16
N GLN A 188 -28.92 -14.84 5.19
CA GLN A 188 -28.18 -13.60 5.30
C GLN A 188 -28.12 -13.15 6.76
N GLY A 189 -26.92 -13.13 7.35
CA GLY A 189 -26.73 -12.77 8.77
C GLY A 189 -27.25 -13.83 9.75
N PRO A 190 -27.15 -13.59 11.07
CA PRO A 190 -27.76 -14.44 12.09
C PRO A 190 -29.29 -14.31 12.11
N SER A 191 -29.96 -15.32 12.67
CA SER A 191 -31.41 -15.25 12.94
C SER A 191 -31.68 -14.43 14.20
N VAL A 192 -32.73 -13.61 14.18
CA VAL A 192 -33.21 -12.88 15.36
C VAL A 192 -34.21 -13.76 16.09
N ILE A 193 -33.93 -14.09 17.35
CA ILE A 193 -34.79 -14.88 18.23
C ILE A 193 -35.33 -13.94 19.32
N ASP A 194 -36.65 -13.86 19.45
CA ASP A 194 -37.35 -13.10 20.49
C ASP A 194 -38.06 -14.10 21.41
N HIS A 195 -37.47 -14.32 22.59
CA HIS A 195 -37.94 -15.27 23.59
C HIS A 195 -39.25 -14.84 24.27
N ASP A 196 -39.44 -13.53 24.48
CA ASP A 196 -40.66 -12.98 25.08
C ASP A 196 -41.86 -13.12 24.12
N ALA A 197 -41.66 -12.79 22.84
CA ALA A 197 -42.69 -12.93 21.81
C ALA A 197 -42.84 -14.37 21.28
N ARG A 198 -41.89 -15.26 21.61
CA ARG A 198 -41.73 -16.60 21.03
C ARG A 198 -41.71 -16.55 19.49
N THR A 199 -40.88 -15.67 18.94
CA THR A 199 -40.72 -15.53 17.48
C THR A 199 -39.28 -15.70 17.03
N VAL A 200 -39.11 -16.11 15.78
CA VAL A 200 -37.82 -16.14 15.10
C VAL A 200 -37.99 -15.45 13.75
N SER A 201 -37.01 -14.65 13.34
CA SER A 201 -36.90 -14.20 11.95
C SER A 201 -35.50 -14.44 11.40
N PHE A 202 -35.44 -14.88 10.15
CA PHE A 202 -34.18 -15.08 9.42
C PHE A 202 -34.30 -14.46 8.03
N GLN A 203 -33.24 -13.84 7.54
CA GLN A 203 -33.24 -13.18 6.24
C GLN A 203 -32.73 -14.12 5.15
N LEU A 204 -33.41 -14.16 4.00
CA LEU A 204 -32.98 -14.87 2.80
C LEU A 204 -32.65 -13.87 1.68
N PRO A 205 -31.67 -14.18 0.80
CA PRO A 205 -31.43 -13.41 -0.41
C PRO A 205 -32.69 -13.23 -1.28
N TYR A 206 -32.72 -12.14 -2.05
CA TYR A 206 -33.77 -11.91 -3.03
C TYR A 206 -33.93 -13.09 -3.99
N GLU A 207 -35.17 -13.45 -4.33
CA GLU A 207 -35.57 -14.63 -5.13
C GLU A 207 -35.23 -16.01 -4.55
N SER A 208 -34.89 -16.13 -3.27
CA SER A 208 -34.70 -17.44 -2.61
C SER A 208 -35.98 -18.27 -2.55
N ASP A 209 -35.86 -19.59 -2.80
CA ASP A 209 -37.00 -20.51 -2.64
C ASP A 209 -37.37 -20.68 -1.17
N ARG A 210 -38.57 -20.18 -0.80
CA ARG A 210 -39.15 -20.28 0.54
C ARG A 210 -40.11 -21.47 0.71
N ASN A 211 -40.37 -22.26 -0.33
CA ASN A 211 -41.35 -23.35 -0.28
C ASN A 211 -40.79 -24.64 0.36
N ALA A 212 -39.47 -24.79 0.40
CA ALA A 212 -38.79 -26.04 0.74
C ALA A 212 -37.48 -25.81 1.52
N VAL A 213 -37.53 -24.98 2.56
CA VAL A 213 -36.36 -24.59 3.37
C VAL A 213 -36.16 -25.56 4.53
N THR A 214 -34.90 -25.96 4.78
CA THR A 214 -34.46 -26.73 5.95
C THR A 214 -33.71 -25.84 6.93
N ALA A 215 -33.84 -26.13 8.23
CA ALA A 215 -33.12 -25.44 9.30
C ALA A 215 -32.52 -26.41 10.32
N ALA A 216 -31.31 -26.09 10.80
CA ALA A 216 -30.74 -26.62 12.02
C ALA A 216 -31.25 -25.83 13.23
N VAL A 217 -31.58 -26.53 14.32
CA VAL A 217 -32.13 -25.94 15.55
C VAL A 217 -31.47 -26.60 16.76
N GLU A 218 -31.11 -25.80 17.76
CA GLU A 218 -30.71 -26.28 19.09
C GLU A 218 -31.84 -26.01 20.09
N LEU A 219 -32.07 -26.98 20.99
CA LEU A 219 -33.15 -26.99 21.98
C LEU A 219 -32.59 -27.37 23.37
N PRO A 220 -33.31 -27.06 24.47
CA PRO A 220 -32.98 -27.58 25.79
C PRO A 220 -32.99 -29.12 25.81
N VAL A 221 -32.13 -29.73 26.62
CA VAL A 221 -32.00 -31.21 26.70
C VAL A 221 -33.33 -31.84 27.12
N GLY A 222 -33.76 -32.88 26.40
CA GLY A 222 -35.03 -33.57 26.65
C GLY A 222 -36.26 -32.98 25.94
N SER A 223 -36.08 -31.89 25.19
CA SER A 223 -37.14 -31.22 24.42
C SER A 223 -37.25 -31.73 22.99
N THR A 224 -38.40 -31.54 22.37
CA THR A 224 -38.65 -31.88 20.95
C THR A 224 -39.37 -30.76 20.23
N ILE A 225 -39.16 -30.62 18.91
CA ILE A 225 -39.81 -29.61 18.07
C ILE A 225 -40.65 -30.28 16.98
N THR A 226 -41.81 -29.72 16.65
CA THR A 226 -42.70 -30.21 15.58
C THR A 226 -43.36 -29.04 14.85
N PRO A 227 -43.40 -28.99 13.50
CA PRO A 227 -42.78 -29.93 12.57
C PRO A 227 -41.24 -29.98 12.69
N ASP A 228 -40.63 -31.05 12.21
CA ASP A 228 -39.16 -31.20 12.21
C ASP A 228 -38.53 -30.14 11.27
N PRO A 229 -37.74 -29.18 11.78
CA PRO A 229 -37.12 -28.13 10.99
C PRO A 229 -36.06 -28.67 10.01
N ALA A 230 -35.52 -29.87 10.23
CA ALA A 230 -34.57 -30.49 9.32
C ALA A 230 -35.23 -31.08 8.05
N GLN A 231 -36.57 -31.11 7.99
CA GLN A 231 -37.30 -31.43 6.75
C GLN A 231 -37.54 -30.15 5.93
N PRO A 232 -37.72 -30.25 4.59
CA PRO A 232 -38.11 -29.11 3.77
C PRO A 232 -39.49 -28.59 4.18
N LEU A 233 -39.56 -27.33 4.64
CA LEU A 233 -40.78 -26.67 5.07
C LEU A 233 -41.03 -25.37 4.28
N ASP A 234 -42.31 -25.02 4.17
CA ASP A 234 -42.78 -23.79 3.53
C ASP A 234 -42.83 -22.64 4.54
N TYR A 235 -42.10 -21.56 4.24
CA TYR A 235 -42.02 -20.28 4.95
C TYR A 235 -42.44 -19.09 4.07
N THR A 236 -43.20 -19.33 2.99
CA THR A 236 -43.85 -18.23 2.23
C THR A 236 -44.85 -17.44 3.07
N GLN A 237 -45.25 -17.98 4.22
CA GLN A 237 -45.99 -17.35 5.31
C GLN A 237 -45.31 -17.70 6.66
N PRO A 238 -45.55 -16.95 7.75
CA PRO A 238 -45.05 -17.29 9.07
C PRO A 238 -45.42 -18.73 9.50
N ARG A 239 -44.42 -19.49 9.92
CA ARG A 239 -44.50 -20.92 10.21
C ARG A 239 -44.56 -21.15 11.72
N GLN A 240 -45.56 -21.89 12.18
CA GLN A 240 -45.63 -22.28 13.59
C GLN A 240 -44.86 -23.57 13.86
N PHE A 241 -44.14 -23.57 14.97
CA PHE A 241 -43.46 -24.72 15.56
C PHE A 241 -43.94 -24.90 17.00
N THR A 242 -44.15 -26.14 17.40
CA THR A 242 -44.50 -26.51 18.76
C THR A 242 -43.28 -27.16 19.41
N ILE A 243 -42.76 -26.56 20.48
CA ILE A 243 -41.68 -27.15 21.28
C ILE A 243 -42.33 -27.82 22.48
N THR A 244 -42.04 -29.10 22.68
CA THR A 244 -42.64 -29.94 23.74
C THR A 244 -41.55 -30.43 24.68
N ASP A 245 -41.76 -30.22 25.98
CA ASP A 245 -40.84 -30.67 27.03
C ASP A 245 -40.94 -32.18 27.32
N SER A 246 -40.06 -32.66 28.22
CA SER A 246 -40.04 -34.04 28.68
C SER A 246 -41.27 -34.48 29.49
N LYS A 247 -42.10 -33.53 29.93
CA LYS A 247 -43.35 -33.74 30.70
C LYS A 247 -44.61 -33.71 29.80
N GLY A 248 -44.48 -33.30 28.54
CA GLY A 248 -45.56 -33.18 27.56
C GLY A 248 -46.22 -31.79 27.48
N ASN A 249 -45.72 -30.79 28.21
CA ASN A 249 -46.16 -29.41 28.07
C ASN A 249 -45.52 -28.79 26.82
N HIS A 250 -46.17 -27.79 26.22
CA HIS A 250 -45.70 -27.22 24.96
C HIS A 250 -45.82 -25.70 24.88
N SER A 251 -44.92 -25.09 24.11
CA SER A 251 -44.96 -23.70 23.66
C SER A 251 -45.19 -23.66 22.15
N THR A 252 -45.62 -22.51 21.63
CA THR A 252 -45.75 -22.28 20.18
C THR A 252 -44.88 -21.12 19.77
N TRP A 253 -43.95 -21.39 18.85
CA TRP A 253 -43.03 -20.44 18.25
C TRP A 253 -43.48 -20.06 16.85
N THR A 254 -43.33 -18.79 16.47
CA THR A 254 -43.61 -18.32 15.10
C THR A 254 -42.33 -17.91 14.38
N VAL A 255 -41.93 -18.70 13.39
CA VAL A 255 -40.73 -18.49 12.58
C VAL A 255 -41.09 -17.83 11.25
N THR A 256 -40.41 -16.74 10.88
CA THR A 256 -40.70 -15.97 9.65
C THR A 256 -39.46 -15.83 8.77
N ALA A 257 -39.55 -16.26 7.51
CA ALA A 257 -38.54 -15.97 6.50
C ALA A 257 -38.74 -14.54 5.95
N VAL A 258 -37.79 -13.66 6.23
CA VAL A 258 -37.74 -12.30 5.67
C VAL A 258 -37.00 -12.35 4.34
N GLU A 259 -37.65 -11.93 3.26
CA GLU A 259 -37.03 -11.85 1.93
C GLU A 259 -36.34 -10.49 1.78
N GLU A 260 -35.09 -10.49 1.31
CA GLU A 260 -34.38 -9.26 0.95
C GLU A 260 -35.20 -8.46 -0.08
N HIS A 261 -35.24 -7.13 0.06
CA HIS A 261 -35.71 -6.27 -1.03
C HIS A 261 -34.93 -6.55 -2.32
N LYS A 262 -35.52 -6.24 -3.48
CA LYS A 262 -34.88 -6.46 -4.79
C LYS A 262 -33.45 -5.92 -4.78
N SER A 263 -32.52 -6.82 -5.08
CA SER A 263 -31.08 -6.67 -4.86
C SER A 263 -30.33 -7.62 -5.80
N ILE A 264 -29.00 -7.48 -5.90
CA ILE A 264 -28.18 -8.33 -6.76
C ILE A 264 -28.23 -9.78 -6.26
N VAL A 265 -28.51 -10.71 -7.16
CA VAL A 265 -28.51 -12.16 -6.89
C VAL A 265 -27.18 -12.74 -7.38
N ILE A 266 -26.56 -13.61 -6.58
CA ILE A 266 -25.30 -14.27 -6.91
C ILE A 266 -25.45 -15.80 -6.91
N SER A 267 -24.80 -16.44 -7.87
CA SER A 267 -24.42 -17.85 -7.78
C SER A 267 -23.04 -18.04 -8.42
N SER A 268 -22.29 -19.03 -7.97
CA SER A 268 -20.89 -19.23 -8.37
C SER A 268 -20.51 -20.71 -8.30
N SER A 269 -19.35 -21.07 -8.86
CA SER A 269 -18.68 -22.35 -8.57
C SER A 269 -17.87 -22.34 -7.27
N ASN A 270 -17.94 -21.25 -6.51
CA ASN A 270 -17.19 -21.04 -5.27
C ASN A 270 -18.16 -20.52 -4.20
N ASP A 271 -18.41 -21.34 -3.19
CA ASP A 271 -19.42 -21.08 -2.16
C ASP A 271 -18.98 -19.96 -1.19
N GLU A 272 -17.68 -19.87 -0.88
CA GLU A 272 -17.10 -18.80 -0.04
C GLU A 272 -17.41 -17.40 -0.60
N LEU A 273 -17.35 -17.21 -1.92
CA LEU A 273 -17.75 -15.97 -2.59
C LEU A 273 -19.27 -15.71 -2.48
N VAL A 274 -20.10 -16.74 -2.60
CA VAL A 274 -21.57 -16.62 -2.50
C VAL A 274 -21.98 -16.23 -1.08
N ASP A 275 -21.42 -16.90 -0.08
CA ASP A 275 -21.65 -16.65 1.34
C ASP A 275 -21.16 -15.25 1.72
N THR A 276 -19.92 -14.90 1.32
CA THR A 276 -19.34 -13.57 1.58
C THR A 276 -20.16 -12.46 0.95
N PHE A 277 -20.56 -12.60 -0.32
CA PHE A 277 -21.33 -11.55 -1.00
C PHE A 277 -22.71 -11.36 -0.35
N ASN A 278 -23.38 -12.45 0.03
CA ASN A 278 -24.66 -12.37 0.74
C ASN A 278 -24.53 -11.79 2.15
N TRP A 279 -23.47 -12.15 2.90
CA TRP A 279 -23.13 -11.50 4.16
C TRP A 279 -22.88 -10.00 3.98
N ALA A 280 -22.09 -9.62 2.96
CA ALA A 280 -21.71 -8.25 2.69
C ALA A 280 -22.93 -7.36 2.34
N LYS A 281 -23.84 -7.85 1.49
CA LYS A 281 -25.13 -7.19 1.21
C LYS A 281 -25.93 -6.92 2.48
N TRP A 282 -26.07 -7.93 3.34
CA TRP A 282 -26.83 -7.83 4.58
C TRP A 282 -26.17 -6.88 5.59
N ARG A 283 -24.85 -6.96 5.73
CA ARG A 283 -24.07 -6.14 6.65
C ARG A 283 -24.15 -4.66 6.27
N ALA A 284 -23.90 -4.35 4.99
CA ALA A 284 -24.03 -3.00 4.44
C ALA A 284 -25.41 -2.39 4.74
N ARG A 285 -26.50 -3.17 4.60
CA ARG A 285 -27.86 -2.70 4.90
C ARG A 285 -28.08 -2.34 6.38
N GLN A 286 -27.35 -2.92 7.34
CA GLN A 286 -27.46 -2.54 8.76
C GLN A 286 -26.95 -1.12 9.03
N HIS A 287 -25.99 -0.65 8.23
CA HIS A 287 -25.38 0.67 8.36
C HIS A 287 -26.29 1.81 7.87
N VAL A 288 -27.35 1.54 7.10
CA VAL A 288 -28.28 2.56 6.58
C VAL A 288 -28.98 3.32 7.71
N GLN A 289 -28.96 4.65 7.64
CA GLN A 289 -29.54 5.57 8.63
C GLN A 289 -30.81 6.29 8.14
N THR A 290 -31.12 6.19 6.84
CA THR A 290 -32.32 6.76 6.22
C THR A 290 -33.61 6.43 6.98
N GLY A 291 -34.38 7.47 7.31
CA GLY A 291 -35.67 7.34 7.99
C GLY A 291 -35.58 7.09 9.50
N LYS A 292 -34.38 7.03 10.08
CA LYS A 292 -34.18 6.96 11.54
C LYS A 292 -34.16 8.36 12.17
N ARG A 293 -34.34 8.38 13.49
CA ARG A 293 -34.13 9.53 14.37
C ARG A 293 -33.20 9.08 15.50
N GLY A 294 -32.20 9.88 15.86
CA GLY A 294 -31.26 9.50 16.88
C GLY A 294 -30.33 10.62 17.35
N PRO A 295 -29.35 10.28 18.21
CA PRO A 295 -28.41 11.23 18.79
C PRO A 295 -27.36 11.71 17.79
N VAL A 296 -26.99 12.99 17.91
CA VAL A 296 -25.87 13.61 17.18
C VAL A 296 -24.74 13.98 18.15
N ASP A 297 -23.53 14.16 17.61
CA ASP A 297 -22.32 14.54 18.37
C ASP A 297 -21.97 13.53 19.49
N VAL A 298 -22.20 12.24 19.25
CA VAL A 298 -21.89 11.14 20.18
C VAL A 298 -20.71 10.31 19.68
N GLU A 299 -19.83 9.96 20.61
CA GLU A 299 -18.83 8.90 20.50
C GLU A 299 -19.03 7.92 21.67
N GLY A 300 -19.25 6.64 21.37
CA GLY A 300 -19.47 5.61 22.38
C GLY A 300 -20.88 5.65 23.01
N PRO A 301 -21.01 5.37 24.32
CA PRO A 301 -22.32 5.30 24.99
C PRO A 301 -23.10 6.62 24.89
N VAL A 302 -24.37 6.54 24.48
CA VAL A 302 -25.24 7.70 24.27
C VAL A 302 -25.54 8.41 25.61
N PRO A 303 -25.18 9.70 25.78
CA PRO A 303 -25.56 10.47 26.95
C PRO A 303 -27.09 10.63 27.08
N PRO A 304 -27.68 10.61 28.29
CA PRO A 304 -29.13 10.77 28.49
C PRO A 304 -29.72 12.09 27.96
N ASP A 305 -28.88 13.11 27.79
CA ASP A 305 -29.19 14.46 27.32
C ASP A 305 -28.72 14.75 25.88
N ALA A 306 -28.24 13.73 25.14
CA ALA A 306 -27.77 13.88 23.77
C ALA A 306 -28.84 14.45 22.82
N ARG A 307 -28.47 15.47 22.03
CA ARG A 307 -29.37 16.13 21.05
C ARG A 307 -29.89 15.10 20.05
N GLN A 308 -31.21 14.98 19.97
CA GLN A 308 -31.89 14.09 19.03
C GLN A 308 -32.27 14.83 17.74
N ALA A 309 -31.94 14.27 16.58
CA ALA A 309 -32.27 14.80 15.27
C ALA A 309 -32.87 13.72 14.35
N ASP A 310 -33.69 14.15 13.38
CA ASP A 310 -34.13 13.27 12.28
C ASP A 310 -33.00 13.20 11.25
N TYR A 311 -32.68 12.00 10.77
CA TYR A 311 -31.53 11.80 9.90
C TYR A 311 -31.86 12.05 8.42
N ILE A 312 -30.90 12.61 7.68
CA ILE A 312 -30.96 12.68 6.22
C ILE A 312 -30.77 11.26 5.63
N PRO A 313 -31.15 11.01 4.36
CA PRO A 313 -30.74 9.79 3.68
C PRO A 313 -29.22 9.67 3.72
N SER A 314 -28.74 8.64 4.41
CA SER A 314 -27.32 8.39 4.67
C SER A 314 -27.12 6.95 5.16
N TYR A 315 -25.86 6.52 5.20
CA TYR A 315 -25.42 5.31 5.86
C TYR A 315 -24.17 5.60 6.70
N TRP A 316 -23.85 4.69 7.62
CA TRP A 316 -22.61 4.75 8.41
C TRP A 316 -21.40 4.56 7.49
N ALA A 317 -20.50 5.53 7.48
CA ALA A 317 -19.24 5.48 6.77
C ALA A 317 -18.15 5.95 7.73
N GLY A 318 -17.22 5.08 8.13
CA GLY A 318 -16.34 5.29 9.28
C GLY A 318 -16.81 4.59 10.54
N TYR A 319 -16.33 5.04 11.71
CA TYR A 319 -16.48 4.31 12.97
C TYR A 319 -17.94 4.16 13.43
N ALA A 320 -18.39 2.90 13.54
CA ALA A 320 -19.73 2.46 13.96
C ALA A 320 -20.15 2.90 15.38
N ASN A 321 -19.22 3.38 16.21
CA ASN A 321 -19.49 3.93 17.54
C ASN A 321 -19.62 5.47 17.57
N ARG A 322 -19.53 6.16 16.42
CA ARG A 322 -19.63 7.63 16.31
C ARG A 322 -20.80 8.01 15.41
N THR A 323 -21.66 8.94 15.83
CA THR A 323 -22.93 9.24 15.13
C THR A 323 -22.79 10.10 13.85
N ALA A 324 -21.77 9.78 13.06
CA ALA A 324 -21.33 10.52 11.88
C ALA A 324 -20.99 9.61 10.71
N PHE A 325 -20.88 10.22 9.53
CA PHE A 325 -20.26 9.65 8.35
C PHE A 325 -19.02 10.47 7.95
N TYR A 326 -17.99 9.78 7.44
CA TYR A 326 -16.69 10.31 7.03
C TYR A 326 -16.51 10.34 5.51
N ILE A 327 -15.78 11.34 5.02
CA ILE A 327 -15.68 11.68 3.60
C ILE A 327 -14.93 10.62 2.79
N ARG A 328 -13.82 10.09 3.35
CA ARG A 328 -12.98 9.02 2.78
C ARG A 328 -13.77 7.72 2.67
N ASP A 329 -14.30 7.25 3.79
CA ASP A 329 -15.16 6.08 3.88
C ASP A 329 -16.35 6.15 2.93
N TYR A 330 -17.02 7.30 2.86
CA TYR A 330 -18.10 7.53 1.90
C TYR A 330 -17.62 7.30 0.45
N ALA A 331 -16.45 7.85 0.09
CA ALA A 331 -15.91 7.75 -1.26
C ALA A 331 -15.61 6.30 -1.66
N HIS A 332 -15.04 5.50 -0.76
CA HIS A 332 -14.78 4.08 -1.01
C HIS A 332 -16.07 3.23 -1.04
N GLN A 333 -17.08 3.60 -0.26
CA GLN A 333 -18.34 2.85 -0.14
C GLN A 333 -19.34 3.11 -1.26
N ALA A 334 -19.27 4.28 -1.93
CA ALA A 334 -20.30 4.77 -2.85
C ALA A 334 -20.65 3.79 -3.99
N ALA A 335 -19.67 3.09 -4.58
CA ALA A 335 -19.94 2.10 -5.63
C ALA A 335 -20.70 0.87 -5.10
N GLY A 336 -20.28 0.32 -3.96
CA GLY A 336 -21.00 -0.74 -3.26
C GLY A 336 -22.42 -0.32 -2.85
N ALA A 337 -22.59 0.93 -2.39
CA ALA A 337 -23.88 1.48 -1.99
C ALA A 337 -24.84 1.60 -3.18
N HIS A 338 -24.38 2.05 -4.36
CA HIS A 338 -25.17 2.05 -5.60
C HIS A 338 -25.69 0.64 -5.94
N LEU A 339 -24.81 -0.36 -5.87
CA LEU A 339 -25.13 -1.76 -6.18
C LEU A 339 -26.16 -2.39 -5.21
N LEU A 340 -26.41 -1.76 -4.06
CA LEU A 340 -27.44 -2.14 -3.09
C LEU A 340 -28.71 -1.29 -3.18
N GLY A 341 -28.78 -0.35 -4.13
CA GLY A 341 -29.91 0.54 -4.37
C GLY A 341 -29.92 1.82 -3.50
N LEU A 342 -28.78 2.21 -2.92
CA LEU A 342 -28.66 3.35 -1.99
C LEU A 342 -28.28 4.67 -2.72
N ASP A 343 -28.84 4.88 -3.91
CA ASP A 343 -28.57 6.08 -4.73
C ASP A 343 -29.00 7.39 -4.05
N GLN A 344 -30.05 7.33 -3.24
CA GLN A 344 -30.58 8.50 -2.53
C GLN A 344 -29.62 8.92 -1.41
N GLU A 345 -29.10 7.95 -0.66
CA GLU A 345 -28.08 8.11 0.37
C GLU A 345 -26.79 8.66 -0.25
N ASN A 346 -26.27 8.01 -1.30
CA ASN A 346 -25.06 8.41 -2.01
C ASN A 346 -25.08 9.89 -2.40
N LYS A 347 -26.20 10.32 -2.99
CA LYS A 347 -26.41 11.68 -3.48
C LYS A 347 -26.61 12.68 -2.34
N SER A 348 -27.36 12.30 -1.31
CA SER A 348 -27.63 13.11 -0.12
C SER A 348 -26.36 13.41 0.67
N MET A 349 -25.52 12.40 0.91
CA MET A 349 -24.22 12.55 1.57
C MET A 349 -23.26 13.42 0.76
N LEU A 350 -23.17 13.22 -0.57
CA LEU A 350 -22.37 14.08 -1.46
C LEU A 350 -22.83 15.55 -1.42
N GLN A 351 -24.14 15.80 -1.49
CA GLN A 351 -24.70 17.15 -1.41
C GLN A 351 -24.40 17.80 -0.05
N ALA A 352 -24.44 17.03 1.05
CA ALA A 352 -24.09 17.52 2.38
C ALA A 352 -22.62 17.94 2.46
N TYR A 353 -21.66 17.12 2.01
CA TYR A 353 -20.25 17.50 1.95
C TYR A 353 -20.00 18.72 1.04
N ALA A 354 -20.55 18.71 -0.17
CA ALA A 354 -20.40 19.80 -1.14
C ALA A 354 -20.91 21.15 -0.58
N ALA A 355 -21.98 21.14 0.22
CA ALA A 355 -22.51 22.33 0.87
C ALA A 355 -21.58 22.91 1.96
N THR A 356 -20.69 22.09 2.53
CA THR A 356 -19.71 22.56 3.54
C THR A 356 -18.47 23.21 2.94
N SER A 357 -18.12 22.91 1.68
CA SER A 357 -16.97 23.52 0.99
C SER A 357 -17.23 24.99 0.63
N ASN A 358 -16.52 25.90 1.29
CA ASN A 358 -16.67 27.34 1.12
C ASN A 358 -15.40 28.12 1.46
N GLU A 359 -15.45 29.44 1.24
CA GLU A 359 -14.29 30.33 1.35
C GLU A 359 -13.71 30.42 2.77
N THR A 360 -14.54 30.33 3.83
CA THR A 360 -14.03 30.36 5.23
C THR A 360 -13.21 29.12 5.59
N ARG A 361 -13.50 27.98 4.96
CA ARG A 361 -12.77 26.71 5.10
C ARG A 361 -11.69 26.52 4.03
N ASN A 362 -11.28 27.57 3.33
CA ASN A 362 -10.31 27.48 2.21
C ASN A 362 -10.71 26.44 1.14
N TRP A 363 -12.02 26.30 0.90
CA TRP A 363 -12.66 25.33 0.00
C TRP A 363 -12.52 23.84 0.37
N TYR A 364 -12.00 23.50 1.55
CA TYR A 364 -12.17 22.14 2.08
C TYR A 364 -13.65 21.87 2.43
N PRO A 365 -14.21 20.70 2.06
CA PRO A 365 -15.38 20.16 2.74
C PRO A 365 -14.99 19.71 4.16
N LEU A 366 -15.96 19.50 5.04
CA LEU A 366 -15.71 18.92 6.35
C LEU A 366 -15.41 17.42 6.24
N TRP A 367 -14.50 16.94 7.08
CA TRP A 367 -14.15 15.51 7.18
C TRP A 367 -15.34 14.62 7.57
N ALA A 368 -16.16 15.11 8.49
CA ALA A 368 -17.20 14.37 9.16
C ALA A 368 -18.49 15.18 9.30
N LEU A 369 -19.63 14.50 9.09
CA LEU A 369 -20.96 15.06 9.30
C LEU A 369 -21.81 14.10 10.14
N ASN A 370 -22.60 14.64 11.06
CA ASN A 370 -23.66 13.91 11.76
C ASN A 370 -24.67 13.35 10.75
N PHE A 371 -25.41 12.31 11.11
CA PHE A 371 -26.48 11.76 10.26
C PHE A 371 -27.66 12.72 9.98
N ASP A 372 -27.75 13.89 10.63
CA ASP A 372 -28.67 14.98 10.26
C ASP A 372 -28.08 15.97 9.23
N GLY A 373 -26.85 15.74 8.76
CA GLY A 373 -26.09 16.60 7.85
C GLY A 373 -25.41 17.80 8.51
N SER A 374 -25.47 17.93 9.85
CA SER A 374 -24.73 18.98 10.57
C SER A 374 -23.24 18.63 10.74
N PRO A 375 -22.35 19.62 10.92
CA PRO A 375 -20.95 19.37 11.29
C PRO A 375 -20.83 18.46 12.50
N TYR A 376 -19.95 17.45 12.44
CA TYR A 376 -19.68 16.59 13.59
C TYR A 376 -18.67 17.26 14.53
N PHE A 377 -19.09 17.58 15.76
CA PHE A 377 -18.33 18.46 16.66
C PHE A 377 -16.91 17.96 16.98
N LEU A 378 -16.71 16.65 17.11
CA LEU A 378 -15.40 16.10 17.48
C LEU A 378 -14.33 16.44 16.43
N ASP A 379 -14.67 16.37 15.14
CA ASP A 379 -13.74 16.61 14.03
C ASP A 379 -13.83 18.05 13.49
N HIS A 380 -14.87 18.82 13.84
CA HIS A 380 -15.04 20.26 13.55
C HIS A 380 -15.39 21.08 14.80
N PRO A 381 -14.41 21.41 15.67
CA PRO A 381 -14.60 22.41 16.73
C PRO A 381 -14.83 23.84 16.19
N SER A 382 -14.22 24.21 15.06
CA SER A 382 -14.41 25.53 14.41
C SER A 382 -13.88 25.56 12.97
N ASP A 383 -14.25 26.58 12.18
CA ASP A 383 -13.71 26.78 10.82
C ASP A 383 -12.19 27.08 10.79
N ASP A 384 -11.59 27.48 11.91
CA ASP A 384 -10.15 27.70 12.03
C ASP A 384 -9.38 26.43 12.49
N TYR A 385 -10.09 25.42 13.01
CA TYR A 385 -9.50 24.21 13.59
C TYR A 385 -10.44 23.01 13.42
N PHE A 386 -10.14 22.17 12.42
CA PHE A 386 -10.93 20.99 12.04
C PHE A 386 -10.11 20.00 11.21
N VAL A 387 -10.48 18.73 11.25
CA VAL A 387 -9.87 17.67 10.42
C VAL A 387 -10.15 17.93 8.94
N ARG A 388 -9.12 17.90 8.10
CA ARG A 388 -9.23 18.05 6.64
C ARG A 388 -7.99 17.52 5.92
N GLU A 389 -8.20 16.96 4.74
CA GLU A 389 -7.15 16.34 3.94
C GLU A 389 -7.36 16.65 2.45
N VAL A 390 -6.24 16.83 1.73
CA VAL A 390 -6.25 17.18 0.30
C VAL A 390 -6.95 16.12 -0.58
N PRO A 391 -6.69 14.80 -0.43
CA PRO A 391 -7.24 13.80 -1.35
C PRO A 391 -8.77 13.76 -1.38
N ALA A 392 -9.41 13.89 -0.21
CA ALA A 392 -10.85 13.84 -0.03
C ALA A 392 -11.62 14.93 -0.82
N VAL A 393 -11.00 16.10 -1.02
CA VAL A 393 -11.57 17.19 -1.82
C VAL A 393 -11.77 16.76 -3.28
N PHE A 394 -10.83 15.97 -3.79
CA PHE A 394 -10.77 15.55 -5.18
C PHE A 394 -11.57 14.27 -5.43
N GLU A 395 -11.52 13.29 -4.52
CA GLU A 395 -12.32 12.07 -4.66
C GLU A 395 -13.82 12.36 -4.79
N LEU A 396 -14.39 13.29 -4.02
CA LEU A 396 -15.82 13.65 -4.17
C LEU A 396 -16.18 14.10 -5.60
N VAL A 397 -15.22 14.61 -6.39
CA VAL A 397 -15.43 14.98 -7.80
C VAL A 397 -15.41 13.76 -8.73
N ASP A 398 -14.54 12.77 -8.49
CA ASP A 398 -14.59 11.52 -9.27
C ASP A 398 -15.77 10.64 -8.84
N LYS A 399 -16.08 10.52 -7.54
CA LYS A 399 -17.25 9.79 -7.06
C LYS A 399 -18.56 10.39 -7.59
N ALA A 400 -18.66 11.71 -7.75
CA ALA A 400 -19.75 12.33 -8.50
C ALA A 400 -19.82 11.86 -9.97
N ALA A 401 -18.68 11.73 -10.64
CA ALA A 401 -18.61 11.22 -12.01
C ALA A 401 -18.92 9.71 -12.08
N GLU A 402 -18.48 8.91 -11.12
CA GLU A 402 -18.77 7.48 -10.96
C GLU A 402 -20.26 7.23 -10.74
N GLN A 403 -20.87 7.92 -9.78
CA GLN A 403 -22.31 7.83 -9.53
C GLN A 403 -23.12 8.31 -10.74
N TYR A 404 -22.64 9.30 -11.50
CA TYR A 404 -23.25 9.66 -12.79
C TYR A 404 -23.09 8.58 -13.88
N ARG A 405 -21.94 7.89 -13.94
CA ARG A 405 -21.71 6.75 -14.86
C ARG A 405 -22.65 5.57 -14.54
N TRP A 406 -22.87 5.29 -13.25
CA TRP A 406 -23.77 4.26 -12.73
C TRP A 406 -25.26 4.59 -12.90
N THR A 407 -25.71 5.77 -12.46
CA THR A 407 -27.14 6.13 -12.41
C THR A 407 -27.66 6.84 -13.67
N GLY A 408 -26.80 7.59 -14.36
CA GLY A 408 -27.21 8.56 -15.37
C GLY A 408 -28.04 9.74 -14.83
N ASP A 409 -28.12 9.92 -13.51
CA ASP A 409 -28.93 10.99 -12.90
C ASP A 409 -28.34 12.36 -13.22
N ARG A 410 -29.10 13.16 -13.97
CA ARG A 410 -28.69 14.49 -14.41
C ARG A 410 -28.47 15.48 -13.28
N THR A 411 -28.93 15.25 -12.05
CA THR A 411 -28.62 16.17 -10.94
C THR A 411 -27.13 16.26 -10.65
N TYR A 412 -26.34 15.21 -10.90
CA TYR A 412 -24.88 15.29 -10.80
C TYR A 412 -24.25 16.28 -11.80
N LEU A 413 -25.00 16.72 -12.84
CA LEU A 413 -24.60 17.76 -13.80
C LEU A 413 -25.26 19.11 -13.54
N ASP A 414 -26.55 19.07 -13.18
CA ASP A 414 -27.46 20.21 -13.26
C ASP A 414 -27.72 20.87 -11.87
N ASP A 415 -27.35 20.22 -10.76
CA ASP A 415 -27.40 20.82 -9.41
C ASP A 415 -26.34 21.93 -9.27
N PRO A 416 -26.74 23.19 -8.95
CA PRO A 416 -25.79 24.29 -8.87
C PRO A 416 -24.78 24.20 -7.71
N ALA A 417 -25.15 23.60 -6.58
CA ALA A 417 -24.26 23.48 -5.43
C ALA A 417 -23.16 22.44 -5.71
N LEU A 418 -23.56 21.28 -6.23
CA LEU A 418 -22.64 20.24 -6.69
C LEU A 418 -21.70 20.77 -7.79
N TRP A 419 -22.24 21.41 -8.83
CA TRP A 419 -21.42 21.94 -9.92
C TRP A 419 -20.44 23.02 -9.45
N ASN A 420 -20.86 23.91 -8.53
CA ASN A 420 -19.99 24.91 -7.94
C ASN A 420 -18.88 24.26 -7.11
N PHE A 421 -19.20 23.24 -6.30
CA PHE A 421 -18.21 22.47 -5.54
C PHE A 421 -17.15 21.86 -6.46
N TYR A 422 -17.53 21.08 -7.48
CA TYR A 422 -16.58 20.48 -8.42
C TYR A 422 -15.70 21.54 -9.08
N THR A 423 -16.32 22.64 -9.56
CA THR A 423 -15.61 23.75 -10.20
C THR A 423 -14.59 24.37 -9.25
N ASN A 424 -14.95 24.61 -7.98
CA ASN A 424 -14.07 25.19 -6.98
C ASN A 424 -12.93 24.24 -6.61
N ALA A 425 -13.21 22.95 -6.40
CA ALA A 425 -12.22 21.91 -6.11
C ALA A 425 -11.11 21.86 -7.18
N VAL A 426 -11.48 21.81 -8.47
CA VAL A 426 -10.48 21.70 -9.55
C VAL A 426 -9.89 23.05 -10.02
N THR A 427 -10.30 24.18 -9.43
CA THR A 427 -9.77 25.52 -9.78
C THR A 427 -9.30 26.33 -8.59
N LYS A 428 -10.21 26.82 -7.73
CA LYS A 428 -9.91 27.70 -6.61
C LYS A 428 -9.11 26.99 -5.53
N PHE A 429 -9.48 25.76 -5.18
CA PHE A 429 -8.79 24.97 -4.18
C PHE A 429 -7.35 24.69 -4.62
N VAL A 430 -7.15 24.11 -5.82
CA VAL A 430 -5.79 23.92 -6.40
C VAL A 430 -5.00 25.22 -6.37
N LYS A 431 -5.56 26.35 -6.83
CA LYS A 431 -4.85 27.64 -6.83
C LYS A 431 -4.53 28.17 -5.42
N LEU A 432 -5.38 27.92 -4.44
CA LEU A 432 -5.23 28.41 -3.07
C LEU A 432 -4.16 27.62 -2.30
N HIS A 433 -3.99 26.35 -2.65
CA HIS A 433 -3.06 25.42 -2.00
C HIS A 433 -1.85 25.06 -2.87
N ASP A 434 -1.55 25.80 -3.93
CA ASP A 434 -0.34 25.65 -4.79
C ASP A 434 0.57 26.86 -4.54
N THR A 435 1.24 26.90 -3.37
CA THR A 435 1.85 28.13 -2.82
C THR A 435 3.26 27.97 -2.26
N GLN A 436 3.60 26.82 -1.68
CA GLN A 436 4.93 26.51 -1.13
C GLN A 436 5.86 25.98 -2.23
N LEU A 437 5.34 25.13 -3.12
CA LEU A 437 6.05 24.51 -4.24
C LEU A 437 5.29 24.74 -5.57
N PRO A 438 5.06 25.99 -6.02
CA PRO A 438 4.12 26.31 -7.10
C PRO A 438 4.39 25.53 -8.41
N ASN A 439 3.65 24.45 -8.61
CA ASN A 439 3.82 23.48 -9.70
C ASN A 439 2.48 22.93 -10.26
N GLY A 440 1.35 23.32 -9.67
CA GLY A 440 0.00 22.93 -10.09
C GLY A 440 -0.60 21.75 -9.32
N VAL A 441 0.06 21.30 -8.24
CA VAL A 441 -0.42 20.28 -7.30
C VAL A 441 -0.92 20.99 -6.04
N ALA A 442 -2.08 20.58 -5.52
CA ALA A 442 -2.58 21.10 -4.26
C ALA A 442 -1.81 20.52 -3.07
N GLU A 443 -1.38 21.40 -2.17
CA GLU A 443 -0.57 21.10 -1.00
C GLU A 443 -1.42 20.92 0.26
N GLY A 444 -0.93 20.08 1.17
CA GLY A 444 -1.21 20.18 2.60
C GLY A 444 -0.21 21.10 3.30
N THR A 445 -0.34 21.20 4.61
CA THR A 445 0.51 22.03 5.49
C THR A 445 1.75 21.32 6.02
N GLY A 446 1.82 20.00 5.92
CA GLY A 446 2.82 19.19 6.64
C GLY A 446 2.63 19.18 8.17
N GLN A 447 1.55 19.75 8.71
CA GLN A 447 1.32 19.88 10.16
C GLN A 447 0.25 18.90 10.69
N GLY A 448 -0.12 17.89 9.89
CA GLY A 448 -1.12 16.89 10.23
C GLY A 448 -2.58 17.30 9.93
N ILE A 449 -3.50 16.36 10.18
CA ILE A 449 -4.89 16.38 9.69
C ILE A 449 -5.70 17.60 10.16
N TRP A 450 -5.40 18.14 11.35
CA TRP A 450 -6.05 19.32 11.94
C TRP A 450 -5.70 20.64 11.25
N TYR A 451 -4.63 20.65 10.46
CA TYR A 451 -4.12 21.82 9.75
C TYR A 451 -4.28 21.69 8.22
N GLY A 452 -4.61 20.49 7.73
CA GLY A 452 -4.66 20.14 6.32
C GLY A 452 -3.52 19.19 5.99
N ALA A 453 -3.78 17.89 5.98
CA ALA A 453 -2.81 16.89 5.55
C ALA A 453 -2.79 16.76 4.02
N ALA A 454 -1.61 16.47 3.46
CA ALA A 454 -1.46 16.24 2.02
C ALA A 454 -1.93 14.84 1.58
N SER A 455 -2.14 13.92 2.54
CA SER A 455 -2.33 12.49 2.35
C SER A 455 -3.36 11.93 3.34
N TYR A 456 -4.03 10.83 2.97
CA TYR A 456 -4.80 9.96 3.86
C TYR A 456 -3.94 9.17 4.86
N ASN A 457 -2.62 9.10 4.65
CA ASN A 457 -1.72 8.47 5.62
C ASN A 457 -1.46 9.42 6.81
N GLU A 458 -2.35 9.35 7.79
CA GLU A 458 -2.25 10.08 9.06
C GLU A 458 -0.99 9.71 9.88
N ARG A 459 -0.39 8.54 9.61
CA ARG A 459 0.77 7.97 10.30
C ARG A 459 2.06 8.11 9.45
N SER A 460 2.16 9.20 8.69
CA SER A 460 3.30 9.48 7.81
C SER A 460 4.64 9.54 8.55
N ASP A 461 5.69 9.06 7.90
CA ASP A 461 7.08 9.08 8.36
C ASP A 461 7.84 10.36 7.96
N ALA A 462 7.16 11.30 7.29
CA ALA A 462 7.67 12.61 6.92
C ALA A 462 6.55 13.65 6.92
N ASP A 463 6.89 14.89 7.26
CA ASP A 463 6.01 16.06 7.19
C ASP A 463 5.78 16.44 5.72
N MET A 464 4.78 15.84 5.08
CA MET A 464 4.52 16.04 3.65
C MET A 464 3.58 17.22 3.37
N ILE A 465 3.99 18.09 2.45
CA ILE A 465 3.13 19.12 1.86
C ILE A 465 2.54 18.66 0.53
N GLU A 466 3.16 17.75 -0.20
CA GLU A 466 2.55 17.06 -1.35
C GLU A 466 2.69 15.56 -1.15
N ALA A 467 1.70 14.78 -1.57
CA ALA A 467 1.71 13.33 -1.43
C ALA A 467 1.11 12.61 -2.66
N GLY A 468 1.48 11.35 -2.83
CA GLY A 468 1.19 10.54 -4.02
C GLY A 468 -0.30 10.30 -4.23
N ASP A 469 -1.05 10.14 -3.14
CA ASP A 469 -2.51 10.10 -3.10
C ASP A 469 -3.14 11.47 -3.44
N GLY A 470 -2.64 12.56 -2.85
CA GLY A 470 -3.12 13.92 -3.15
C GLY A 470 -3.01 14.29 -4.63
N ILE A 471 -1.87 14.00 -5.27
CA ILE A 471 -1.69 14.25 -6.71
C ILE A 471 -2.50 13.28 -7.59
N ALA A 472 -2.69 12.02 -7.16
CA ALA A 472 -3.42 11.02 -7.94
C ALA A 472 -4.94 11.24 -7.93
N THR A 473 -5.51 11.52 -6.75
CA THR A 473 -6.91 11.95 -6.61
C THR A 473 -7.16 13.26 -7.36
N GLN A 474 -6.25 14.25 -7.31
CA GLN A 474 -6.34 15.47 -8.14
C GLN A 474 -6.40 15.15 -9.65
N TYR A 475 -5.59 14.18 -10.12
CA TYR A 475 -5.65 13.70 -11.50
C TYR A 475 -7.03 13.12 -11.83
N GLN A 476 -7.61 12.27 -10.97
CA GLN A 476 -8.96 11.72 -11.18
C GLN A 476 -10.05 12.79 -11.11
N ALA A 477 -9.96 13.78 -10.22
CA ALA A 477 -10.90 14.90 -10.20
C ALA A 477 -10.89 15.71 -11.52
N PHE A 478 -9.71 15.90 -12.14
CA PHE A 478 -9.65 16.52 -13.47
C PHE A 478 -10.30 15.65 -14.55
N ARG A 479 -10.16 14.32 -14.48
CA ARG A 479 -10.82 13.36 -15.37
C ARG A 479 -12.35 13.37 -15.19
N GLY A 480 -12.82 13.20 -13.96
CA GLY A 480 -14.25 13.21 -13.59
C GLY A 480 -14.93 14.52 -13.95
N TYR A 481 -14.32 15.67 -13.65
CA TYR A 481 -14.87 16.97 -14.03
C TYR A 481 -14.90 17.18 -15.56
N ALA A 482 -13.91 16.69 -16.30
CA ALA A 482 -13.93 16.72 -17.77
C ALA A 482 -15.08 15.85 -18.33
N ASP A 483 -15.33 14.69 -17.74
CA ASP A 483 -16.43 13.79 -18.12
C ASP A 483 -17.81 14.40 -17.82
N LEU A 484 -18.00 14.96 -16.62
CA LEU A 484 -19.23 15.67 -16.24
C LEU A 484 -19.47 16.90 -17.15
N ALA A 485 -18.44 17.71 -17.41
CA ALA A 485 -18.54 18.83 -18.36
C ALA A 485 -18.94 18.36 -19.76
N ARG A 486 -18.37 17.25 -20.25
CA ARG A 486 -18.69 16.68 -21.57
C ARG A 486 -20.15 16.18 -21.62
N ALA A 487 -20.64 15.57 -20.54
CA ALA A 487 -22.02 15.12 -20.41
C ALA A 487 -23.03 16.28 -20.29
N ARG A 488 -22.61 17.43 -19.75
CA ARG A 488 -23.37 18.68 -19.72
C ARG A 488 -23.40 19.40 -21.07
N GLY A 489 -22.42 19.14 -21.94
CA GLY A 489 -22.27 19.76 -23.26
C GLY A 489 -21.15 20.81 -23.34
N ASP A 490 -20.42 21.04 -22.23
CA ASP A 490 -19.38 22.05 -22.09
C ASP A 490 -18.03 21.55 -22.65
N ALA A 491 -17.99 21.32 -23.97
CA ALA A 491 -16.84 20.75 -24.67
C ALA A 491 -15.52 21.55 -24.48
N ALA A 492 -15.60 22.85 -24.20
CA ALA A 492 -14.45 23.69 -23.89
C ALA A 492 -13.84 23.36 -22.52
N ILE A 493 -14.68 23.21 -21.48
CA ILE A 493 -14.25 22.82 -20.13
C ILE A 493 -13.71 21.39 -20.16
N ALA A 494 -14.43 20.46 -20.81
CA ALA A 494 -13.99 19.09 -20.97
C ALA A 494 -12.58 19.01 -21.56
N LYS A 495 -12.33 19.68 -22.70
CA LYS A 495 -11.01 19.71 -23.34
C LYS A 495 -9.93 20.35 -22.46
N GLN A 496 -10.26 21.40 -21.71
CA GLN A 496 -9.32 22.05 -20.80
C GLN A 496 -8.84 21.07 -19.71
N PHE A 497 -9.76 20.35 -19.09
CA PHE A 497 -9.43 19.43 -17.99
C PHE A 497 -8.88 18.08 -18.47
N ASP A 498 -9.29 17.60 -19.66
CA ASP A 498 -8.59 16.52 -20.37
C ASP A 498 -7.09 16.84 -20.56
N THR A 499 -6.79 18.10 -20.92
CA THR A 499 -5.41 18.57 -21.11
C THR A 499 -4.66 18.64 -19.78
N ARG A 500 -5.25 19.25 -18.74
CA ARG A 500 -4.63 19.33 -17.40
C ARG A 500 -4.37 17.95 -16.79
N ALA A 501 -5.29 17.00 -16.95
CA ALA A 501 -5.10 15.62 -16.48
C ALA A 501 -3.94 14.94 -17.21
N ALA A 502 -3.84 15.09 -18.54
CA ALA A 502 -2.74 14.55 -19.33
C ALA A 502 -1.38 15.21 -18.99
N GLU A 503 -1.38 16.50 -18.68
CA GLU A 503 -0.19 17.24 -18.21
C GLU A 503 0.24 16.75 -16.81
N LEU A 504 -0.69 16.57 -15.88
CA LEU A 504 -0.40 16.09 -14.51
C LEU A 504 0.11 14.63 -14.52
N PHE A 505 -0.54 13.75 -15.28
CA PHE A 505 -0.07 12.37 -15.51
C PHE A 505 1.35 12.33 -16.11
N LYS A 506 1.63 13.19 -17.09
CA LYS A 506 2.97 13.32 -17.68
C LYS A 506 3.98 13.87 -16.66
N TYR A 507 3.61 14.86 -15.86
CA TYR A 507 4.46 15.46 -14.85
C TYR A 507 4.84 14.43 -13.76
N PHE A 508 3.85 13.69 -13.27
CA PHE A 508 4.06 12.56 -12.35
C PHE A 508 5.06 11.55 -12.93
N ASN A 509 4.82 11.04 -14.14
CA ASN A 509 5.63 9.96 -14.73
C ASN A 509 6.97 10.39 -15.35
N LYS A 510 7.34 11.70 -15.27
CA LYS A 510 8.60 12.22 -15.85
C LYS A 510 9.42 13.09 -14.90
N ASP A 511 8.83 13.64 -13.85
CA ASP A 511 9.55 14.41 -12.82
C ASP A 511 9.04 14.07 -11.42
N TRP A 512 7.79 14.36 -11.10
CA TRP A 512 7.32 14.36 -9.71
C TRP A 512 7.49 12.99 -9.03
N GLY A 513 7.01 11.91 -9.67
CA GLY A 513 7.11 10.51 -9.22
C GLY A 513 8.48 9.85 -9.42
N VAL A 514 9.51 10.63 -9.78
CA VAL A 514 10.82 10.14 -10.22
C VAL A 514 11.95 10.77 -9.41
N ALA A 515 12.83 9.93 -8.85
CA ALA A 515 14.08 10.33 -8.23
C ALA A 515 15.26 9.78 -9.05
N LEU A 516 16.32 10.57 -9.24
CA LEU A 516 17.49 10.13 -10.00
C LEU A 516 18.23 9.04 -9.23
N GLY A 517 18.50 7.90 -9.88
CA GLY A 517 19.20 6.77 -9.25
C GLY A 517 18.34 5.91 -8.32
N SER A 518 17.01 6.11 -8.29
CA SER A 518 16.08 5.22 -7.57
C SER A 518 15.06 4.58 -8.53
N ASP A 519 14.86 3.27 -8.36
CA ASP A 519 13.81 2.50 -9.04
C ASP A 519 12.44 2.66 -8.36
N GLU A 520 12.38 3.18 -7.13
CA GLU A 520 11.13 3.40 -6.40
C GLU A 520 10.40 4.67 -6.88
N TYR A 521 9.07 4.72 -6.72
CA TYR A 521 8.32 5.96 -6.92
C TYR A 521 8.58 6.95 -5.78
N VAL A 522 8.62 8.23 -6.15
CA VAL A 522 8.45 9.33 -5.17
C VAL A 522 6.97 9.33 -4.78
N ARG A 523 6.73 9.36 -3.47
CA ARG A 523 5.40 9.29 -2.83
C ARG A 523 5.02 10.57 -2.09
N GLY A 524 5.92 11.55 -2.02
CA GLY A 524 5.61 12.87 -1.49
C GLY A 524 6.79 13.84 -1.47
N ARG A 525 6.52 15.06 -1.02
CA ARG A 525 7.50 16.14 -0.84
C ARG A 525 7.34 16.83 0.51
N THR A 526 8.46 17.15 1.13
CA THR A 526 8.58 17.94 2.36
C THR A 526 8.59 19.46 2.06
N PRO A 527 8.38 20.34 3.07
CA PRO A 527 8.36 21.80 2.89
C PRO A 527 9.61 22.42 2.24
N ASP A 528 10.77 21.78 2.35
CA ASP A 528 12.03 22.19 1.69
C ASP A 528 12.15 21.70 0.23
N GLY A 529 11.14 20.97 -0.25
CA GLY A 529 11.07 20.40 -1.59
C GLY A 529 11.78 19.05 -1.76
N ALA A 530 12.30 18.43 -0.69
CA ALA A 530 12.95 17.12 -0.81
C ALA A 530 11.96 16.03 -1.21
N LYS A 531 12.40 15.12 -2.10
CA LYS A 531 11.58 14.02 -2.63
C LYS A 531 11.64 12.82 -1.68
N VAL A 532 10.51 12.38 -1.15
CA VAL A 532 10.36 11.17 -0.34
C VAL A 532 9.96 10.00 -1.23
N ALA A 533 10.73 8.92 -1.24
CA ALA A 533 10.50 7.75 -2.10
C ALA A 533 10.17 6.47 -1.32
N GLY A 534 9.79 5.42 -2.05
CA GLY A 534 9.61 4.07 -1.51
C GLY A 534 8.22 3.80 -0.95
N TRP A 535 8.15 2.96 0.08
CA TRP A 535 6.90 2.55 0.73
C TRP A 535 6.43 3.59 1.76
N GLY A 536 5.14 3.96 1.69
CA GLY A 536 4.49 4.91 2.60
C GLY A 536 2.99 4.68 2.75
N GLN A 537 2.50 3.45 2.60
CA GLN A 537 1.09 3.09 2.79
C GLN A 537 0.18 3.81 1.76
N GLU A 538 -0.80 4.61 2.18
CA GLU A 538 -1.82 5.23 1.32
C GLU A 538 -1.19 6.11 0.22
N ASN A 539 -0.25 7.00 0.56
CA ASN A 539 0.47 7.83 -0.43
C ASN A 539 1.38 7.03 -1.39
N SER A 540 1.56 5.74 -1.17
CA SER A 540 2.10 4.80 -2.15
C SER A 540 1.01 4.09 -2.95
N MET A 541 0.01 3.57 -2.25
CA MET A 541 -1.04 2.72 -2.81
C MET A 541 -1.96 3.47 -3.78
N PHE A 542 -2.37 4.69 -3.41
CA PHE A 542 -3.34 5.46 -4.18
C PHE A 542 -2.79 5.96 -5.52
N MET A 543 -1.45 6.08 -5.66
CA MET A 543 -0.82 6.33 -6.96
C MET A 543 -1.19 5.27 -8.00
N ALA A 544 -1.46 4.03 -7.56
CA ALA A 544 -1.96 2.96 -8.40
C ALA A 544 -3.49 2.90 -8.43
N TYR A 545 -4.18 3.10 -7.30
CA TYR A 545 -5.65 3.10 -7.20
C TYR A 545 -6.29 4.15 -8.11
N ASP A 546 -5.82 5.40 -8.02
CA ASP A 546 -6.24 6.53 -8.85
C ASP A 546 -5.48 6.60 -10.20
N GLU A 547 -4.74 5.55 -10.57
CA GLU A 547 -4.18 5.35 -11.91
C GLU A 547 -3.30 6.49 -12.46
N ILE A 548 -2.59 7.25 -11.60
CA ILE A 548 -1.65 8.29 -12.07
C ILE A 548 -0.32 7.68 -12.57
N ILE A 549 0.07 6.50 -12.12
CA ILE A 549 1.27 5.80 -12.61
C ILE A 549 1.07 5.26 -14.05
N ASP A 550 2.10 5.30 -14.90
CA ASP A 550 2.01 4.79 -16.28
C ASP A 550 1.83 3.25 -16.29
N PRO A 551 0.62 2.74 -16.62
CA PRO A 551 0.31 1.33 -16.47
C PRO A 551 1.02 0.44 -17.49
N ASN A 552 1.71 1.03 -18.48
CA ASN A 552 2.51 0.32 -19.47
C ASN A 552 4.02 0.40 -19.13
N SER A 553 4.40 0.99 -18.01
CA SER A 553 5.80 1.04 -17.57
C SER A 553 6.21 -0.22 -16.82
N ARG A 554 7.49 -0.61 -16.90
CA ARG A 554 8.05 -1.63 -16.01
C ARG A 554 8.02 -1.15 -14.56
N LYS A 555 8.35 0.13 -14.31
CA LYS A 555 8.35 0.73 -12.96
C LYS A 555 7.02 0.51 -12.23
N THR A 556 5.88 0.66 -12.91
CA THR A 556 4.55 0.33 -12.36
C THR A 556 4.40 -1.15 -12.02
N ASN A 557 4.89 -2.07 -12.86
CA ASN A 557 4.79 -3.49 -12.56
C ASN A 557 5.68 -3.89 -11.38
N ASP A 558 6.94 -3.45 -11.36
CA ASP A 558 7.85 -3.65 -10.22
C ASP A 558 7.25 -3.08 -8.92
N PHE A 559 6.61 -1.90 -9.01
CA PHE A 559 5.95 -1.25 -7.88
C PHE A 559 4.70 -1.99 -7.40
N LEU A 560 3.87 -2.53 -8.30
CA LEU A 560 2.72 -3.38 -7.93
C LEU A 560 3.17 -4.65 -7.21
N ASP A 561 4.24 -5.29 -7.68
CA ASP A 561 4.82 -6.47 -7.03
C ASP A 561 5.45 -6.12 -5.67
N TYR A 562 6.12 -4.97 -5.56
CA TYR A 562 6.63 -4.41 -4.31
C TYR A 562 5.52 -4.12 -3.29
N MET A 563 4.47 -3.40 -3.68
CA MET A 563 3.32 -3.10 -2.81
C MET A 563 2.61 -4.38 -2.38
N PHE A 564 2.36 -5.31 -3.31
CA PHE A 564 1.75 -6.60 -2.98
C PHE A 564 2.60 -7.36 -1.95
N LYS A 565 3.93 -7.37 -2.11
CA LYS A 565 4.85 -7.94 -1.13
C LYS A 565 4.79 -7.22 0.23
N LYS A 566 4.79 -5.89 0.27
CA LYS A 566 4.69 -5.10 1.52
C LYS A 566 3.42 -5.43 2.30
N TYR A 567 2.27 -5.55 1.62
CA TYR A 567 1.02 -5.97 2.26
C TYR A 567 1.01 -7.44 2.73
N THR A 568 1.89 -8.31 2.20
CA THR A 568 2.07 -9.67 2.75
C THR A 568 2.96 -9.66 3.99
N GLU A 569 4.09 -8.94 3.93
CA GLU A 569 5.14 -9.01 4.96
C GLU A 569 4.88 -8.10 6.16
N ASN A 570 4.18 -6.98 5.95
CA ASN A 570 3.93 -5.94 6.95
C ASN A 570 2.50 -5.40 6.79
N ARG A 571 1.51 -6.28 6.98
CA ARG A 571 0.09 -5.93 6.91
C ARG A 571 -0.25 -4.89 8.00
N PRO A 572 -0.89 -3.75 7.67
CA PRO A 572 -1.43 -2.81 8.66
C PRO A 572 -2.42 -3.50 9.62
N SER A 573 -2.49 -3.04 10.87
CA SER A 573 -3.41 -3.57 11.88
C SER A 573 -4.86 -3.16 11.65
N ASN A 574 -5.08 -1.99 11.06
CA ASN A 574 -6.39 -1.51 10.64
C ASN A 574 -6.84 -2.22 9.35
N ILE A 575 -8.08 -2.70 9.34
CA ILE A 575 -8.66 -3.36 8.16
C ILE A 575 -8.82 -2.37 7.00
N GLU A 576 -9.10 -1.10 7.32
CA GLU A 576 -9.25 0.05 6.43
C GLU A 576 -8.13 0.11 5.39
N SER A 577 -6.86 0.08 5.81
CA SER A 577 -5.72 0.20 4.90
C SER A 577 -5.50 -1.03 3.98
N SER A 578 -6.37 -2.04 4.07
CA SER A 578 -6.34 -3.26 3.24
C SER A 578 -7.52 -3.35 2.26
N THR A 579 -8.64 -2.64 2.49
CA THR A 579 -9.91 -2.81 1.76
C THR A 579 -9.78 -2.57 0.26
N TYR A 580 -9.04 -1.54 -0.15
CA TYR A 580 -8.84 -1.10 -1.55
C TYR A 580 -7.74 -1.87 -2.31
N VAL A 581 -6.99 -2.76 -1.64
CA VAL A 581 -5.88 -3.50 -2.29
C VAL A 581 -6.38 -4.45 -3.40
N PRO A 582 -7.51 -5.19 -3.26
CA PRO A 582 -8.09 -5.96 -4.35
C PRO A 582 -8.46 -5.11 -5.57
N ASP A 583 -9.00 -3.90 -5.38
CA ASP A 583 -9.42 -3.01 -6.48
C ASP A 583 -8.25 -2.64 -7.37
N VAL A 584 -7.09 -2.30 -6.79
CA VAL A 584 -5.88 -2.05 -7.57
C VAL A 584 -5.42 -3.32 -8.29
N MET A 585 -5.41 -4.47 -7.63
CA MET A 585 -4.99 -5.71 -8.28
C MET A 585 -5.94 -6.08 -9.44
N PHE A 586 -7.25 -5.85 -9.33
CA PHE A 586 -8.18 -5.99 -10.46
C PHE A 586 -7.94 -4.94 -11.55
N ALA A 587 -7.67 -3.69 -11.18
CA ALA A 587 -7.44 -2.60 -12.12
C ALA A 587 -6.29 -2.93 -13.09
N TYR A 588 -5.19 -3.50 -12.61
CA TYR A 588 -4.03 -3.90 -13.42
C TYR A 588 -4.07 -5.36 -13.92
N GLY A 589 -5.23 -6.03 -13.85
CA GLY A 589 -5.42 -7.38 -14.40
C GLY A 589 -4.69 -8.50 -13.65
N ARG A 590 -4.44 -8.30 -12.35
CA ARG A 590 -3.77 -9.24 -11.43
C ARG A 590 -4.81 -10.04 -10.62
N SER A 591 -5.77 -10.65 -11.31
CA SER A 591 -6.94 -11.35 -10.73
C SER A 591 -6.62 -12.33 -9.58
N GLU A 592 -5.57 -13.14 -9.72
CA GLU A 592 -5.17 -14.11 -8.68
C GLU A 592 -4.70 -13.39 -7.39
N GLN A 593 -3.97 -12.27 -7.53
CA GLN A 593 -3.52 -11.44 -6.41
C GLN A 593 -4.69 -10.70 -5.77
N ALA A 594 -5.63 -10.18 -6.59
CA ALA A 594 -6.84 -9.53 -6.12
C ALA A 594 -7.70 -10.48 -5.27
N TRP A 595 -7.97 -11.68 -5.80
CA TRP A 595 -8.75 -12.70 -5.09
C TRP A 595 -8.06 -13.19 -3.81
N SER A 596 -6.74 -13.35 -3.81
CA SER A 596 -5.99 -13.64 -2.58
C SER A 596 -6.24 -12.58 -1.50
N ARG A 597 -6.28 -11.29 -1.88
CA ARG A 597 -6.53 -10.19 -0.93
C ARG A 597 -7.98 -10.11 -0.45
N MET A 598 -8.95 -10.42 -1.31
CA MET A 598 -10.33 -10.61 -0.86
C MET A 598 -10.40 -11.71 0.22
N LYS A 599 -9.76 -12.86 0.01
CA LYS A 599 -9.71 -13.93 1.03
C LYS A 599 -8.94 -13.55 2.30
N ASP A 600 -7.88 -12.74 2.19
CA ASP A 600 -7.16 -12.20 3.36
C ASP A 600 -8.01 -11.22 4.21
N ILE A 601 -9.01 -10.57 3.59
CA ILE A 601 -10.02 -9.74 4.27
C ILE A 601 -11.10 -10.62 4.88
N ILE A 602 -11.67 -11.55 4.09
CA ILE A 602 -12.73 -12.49 4.50
C ILE A 602 -12.32 -13.31 5.72
N SER A 603 -11.09 -13.82 5.73
CA SER A 603 -10.56 -14.66 6.82
C SER A 603 -10.41 -13.93 8.17
N VAL A 604 -10.44 -12.60 8.20
CA VAL A 604 -10.30 -11.81 9.44
C VAL A 604 -11.57 -11.05 9.84
N LEU A 605 -12.69 -11.23 9.13
CA LEU A 605 -13.95 -10.51 9.42
C LEU A 605 -14.39 -10.67 10.88
N GLY A 606 -14.37 -11.90 11.41
CA GLY A 606 -14.72 -12.19 12.81
C GLY A 606 -13.63 -11.91 13.85
N GLN A 607 -12.47 -11.37 13.46
CA GLN A 607 -11.44 -10.96 14.41
C GLN A 607 -11.75 -9.57 14.98
N PRO A 608 -11.33 -9.26 16.22
CA PRO A 608 -11.48 -7.92 16.79
C PRO A 608 -10.88 -6.84 15.91
N HIS A 609 -11.57 -5.70 15.82
CA HIS A 609 -11.05 -4.50 15.17
C HIS A 609 -9.96 -3.83 16.04
N GLU A 610 -9.03 -3.08 15.43
CA GLU A 610 -7.94 -2.43 16.19
C GLU A 610 -8.45 -1.37 17.19
N VAL A 611 -9.62 -0.80 16.93
CA VAL A 611 -10.41 0.00 17.86
C VAL A 611 -11.50 -0.92 18.46
N PRO A 612 -11.39 -1.39 19.71
CA PRO A 612 -12.28 -2.43 20.25
C PRO A 612 -13.76 -2.04 20.35
N SER A 613 -14.06 -0.74 20.41
CA SER A 613 -15.45 -0.23 20.42
C SER A 613 -16.17 -0.37 19.08
N GLN A 614 -15.49 -0.82 18.01
CA GLN A 614 -16.14 -1.19 16.75
C GLN A 614 -16.71 -2.62 16.76
N GLY A 615 -16.26 -3.47 17.70
CA GLY A 615 -16.48 -4.91 17.62
C GLY A 615 -15.43 -5.59 16.74
N THR A 616 -15.88 -6.28 15.68
CA THR A 616 -15.04 -7.06 14.76
C THR A 616 -14.63 -6.26 13.51
N ASN A 617 -13.67 -6.75 12.74
CA ASN A 617 -13.31 -6.15 11.44
C ASN A 617 -14.48 -6.14 10.45
N GLY A 618 -15.36 -7.14 10.51
CA GLY A 618 -16.59 -7.19 9.73
C GLY A 618 -17.68 -6.22 10.19
N ASP A 619 -17.51 -5.58 11.35
CA ASP A 619 -18.39 -4.51 11.79
C ASP A 619 -18.04 -3.15 11.17
N TYR A 620 -16.83 -2.98 10.64
CA TYR A 620 -16.39 -1.76 9.97
C TYR A 620 -17.13 -1.59 8.63
N PRO A 621 -17.88 -0.48 8.40
CA PRO A 621 -18.83 -0.41 7.29
C PRO A 621 -18.19 -0.65 5.91
N GLU A 622 -17.02 -0.06 5.67
CA GLU A 622 -16.34 -0.06 4.36
C GLU A 622 -16.10 -1.48 3.81
N VAL A 623 -15.80 -2.44 4.68
CA VAL A 623 -15.53 -3.83 4.31
C VAL A 623 -16.73 -4.47 3.60
N SER A 624 -17.95 -4.17 4.06
CA SER A 624 -19.17 -4.72 3.47
C SER A 624 -19.49 -4.14 2.08
N TYR A 625 -19.29 -2.84 1.88
CA TYR A 625 -19.53 -2.19 0.58
C TYR A 625 -18.45 -2.54 -0.44
N THR A 626 -17.18 -2.57 -0.04
CA THR A 626 -16.05 -2.91 -0.93
C THR A 626 -16.09 -4.35 -1.42
N LEU A 627 -16.47 -5.33 -0.59
CA LEU A 627 -16.64 -6.71 -1.05
C LEU A 627 -17.79 -6.86 -2.08
N VAL A 628 -18.82 -6.02 -2.00
CA VAL A 628 -19.89 -5.94 -3.01
C VAL A 628 -19.36 -5.37 -4.33
N SER A 629 -18.70 -4.20 -4.32
CA SER A 629 -18.13 -3.60 -5.54
C SER A 629 -17.04 -4.46 -6.17
N GLN A 630 -16.13 -5.04 -5.37
CA GLN A 630 -15.07 -5.94 -5.86
C GLN A 630 -15.61 -7.20 -6.53
N THR A 631 -16.81 -7.65 -6.16
CA THR A 631 -17.46 -8.78 -6.86
C THR A 631 -18.04 -8.35 -8.21
N VAL A 632 -18.61 -7.16 -8.32
CA VAL A 632 -19.27 -6.66 -9.55
C VAL A 632 -18.27 -5.96 -10.48
N GLU A 633 -17.60 -4.91 -10.02
CA GLU A 633 -16.61 -4.12 -10.77
C GLU A 633 -15.25 -4.81 -10.87
N GLY A 634 -14.87 -5.58 -9.85
CA GLY A 634 -13.62 -6.35 -9.80
C GLY A 634 -13.69 -7.66 -10.60
N LEU A 635 -14.30 -8.69 -10.02
CA LEU A 635 -14.39 -10.07 -10.57
C LEU A 635 -15.17 -10.16 -11.88
N ALA A 636 -16.37 -9.56 -11.96
CA ALA A 636 -17.18 -9.52 -13.18
C ALA A 636 -16.81 -8.37 -14.14
N GLY A 637 -15.88 -7.50 -13.73
CA GLY A 637 -15.33 -6.44 -14.56
C GLY A 637 -16.37 -5.50 -15.15
N ILE A 638 -17.48 -5.27 -14.45
CA ILE A 638 -18.55 -4.38 -14.92
C ILE A 638 -18.03 -2.95 -14.94
N VAL A 639 -18.27 -2.26 -16.06
CA VAL A 639 -18.01 -0.81 -16.20
C VAL A 639 -19.28 -0.15 -16.75
N PRO A 640 -19.94 0.72 -15.97
CA PRO A 640 -21.22 1.32 -16.34
C PRO A 640 -21.05 2.51 -17.29
N ASN A 641 -22.07 2.76 -18.10
CA ASN A 641 -22.27 4.02 -18.80
C ASN A 641 -23.78 4.22 -19.07
N ALA A 642 -24.52 4.40 -17.98
CA ALA A 642 -25.96 4.65 -18.01
C ALA A 642 -26.38 5.84 -18.91
N PRO A 643 -25.66 6.98 -18.96
CA PRO A 643 -25.98 8.07 -19.89
C PRO A 643 -26.02 7.62 -21.36
N ALA A 644 -25.15 6.70 -21.76
CA ALA A 644 -25.11 6.13 -23.11
C ALA A 644 -26.04 4.91 -23.31
N ASN A 645 -26.79 4.49 -22.28
CA ASN A 645 -27.55 3.23 -22.24
C ASN A 645 -26.60 2.06 -22.56
N ALA A 646 -25.44 2.03 -21.90
CA ALA A 646 -24.34 1.12 -22.21
C ALA A 646 -23.70 0.51 -20.96
N VAL A 647 -23.14 -0.70 -21.13
CA VAL A 647 -22.35 -1.40 -20.10
C VAL A 647 -21.21 -2.14 -20.79
N SER A 648 -20.07 -2.26 -20.11
CA SER A 648 -18.98 -3.15 -20.53
C SER A 648 -18.72 -4.20 -19.46
N THR A 649 -18.26 -5.39 -19.85
CA THR A 649 -17.84 -6.45 -18.93
C THR A 649 -16.58 -7.13 -19.44
N LEU A 650 -15.69 -7.49 -18.51
CA LEU A 650 -14.43 -8.19 -18.75
C LEU A 650 -14.25 -9.23 -17.63
N SER A 651 -14.36 -10.52 -17.95
CA SER A 651 -14.17 -11.57 -16.93
C SER A 651 -12.77 -11.46 -16.33
N ARG A 652 -12.71 -11.21 -15.01
CA ARG A 652 -11.48 -11.18 -14.22
C ARG A 652 -11.40 -12.34 -13.22
N LEU A 653 -12.13 -13.44 -13.47
CA LEU A 653 -12.17 -14.58 -12.57
C LEU A 653 -10.77 -15.22 -12.39
N PRO A 654 -10.33 -15.48 -11.14
CA PRO A 654 -9.17 -16.34 -10.85
C PRO A 654 -9.48 -17.80 -11.20
N LYS A 655 -8.45 -18.65 -11.33
CA LYS A 655 -8.65 -20.07 -11.72
C LYS A 655 -9.52 -20.88 -10.75
N GLU A 656 -9.59 -20.47 -9.49
CA GLU A 656 -10.42 -21.08 -8.45
C GLU A 656 -11.92 -20.89 -8.71
N ILE A 657 -12.32 -19.83 -9.41
CA ILE A 657 -13.71 -19.52 -9.72
C ILE A 657 -13.96 -19.90 -11.19
N GLY A 658 -14.40 -21.14 -11.40
CA GLY A 658 -14.72 -21.69 -12.71
C GLY A 658 -15.90 -21.01 -13.42
N TRP A 659 -16.88 -20.51 -12.67
CA TRP A 659 -17.95 -19.65 -13.20
C TRP A 659 -18.54 -18.74 -12.11
N LEU A 660 -19.03 -17.58 -12.51
CA LEU A 660 -19.74 -16.60 -11.68
C LEU A 660 -20.99 -16.14 -12.43
N ASN A 661 -22.12 -16.00 -11.73
CA ASN A 661 -23.37 -15.46 -12.25
C ASN A 661 -23.90 -14.41 -11.28
N LEU A 662 -23.97 -13.17 -11.76
CA LEU A 662 -24.62 -12.06 -11.08
C LEU A 662 -25.89 -11.70 -11.84
N ASP A 663 -26.99 -11.46 -11.15
CA ASP A 663 -28.24 -10.98 -11.74
C ASP A 663 -28.79 -9.76 -10.99
N HIS A 664 -29.64 -8.97 -11.64
CA HIS A 664 -30.16 -7.69 -11.14
C HIS A 664 -29.11 -6.60 -10.86
N ILE A 665 -27.99 -6.60 -11.60
CA ILE A 665 -27.09 -5.45 -11.64
C ILE A 665 -27.86 -4.28 -12.27
N THR A 666 -27.88 -3.13 -11.59
CA THR A 666 -28.56 -1.93 -12.08
C THR A 666 -27.57 -1.01 -12.78
N VAL A 667 -27.91 -0.50 -13.97
CA VAL A 667 -27.17 0.55 -14.68
C VAL A 667 -28.19 1.58 -15.18
N GLY A 668 -28.34 2.66 -14.44
CA GLY A 668 -29.41 3.64 -14.60
C GLY A 668 -30.80 3.00 -14.46
N GLN A 669 -31.55 2.94 -15.57
CA GLN A 669 -32.86 2.28 -15.61
C GLN A 669 -32.81 0.86 -16.20
N HIS A 670 -31.61 0.31 -16.45
CA HIS A 670 -31.44 -1.05 -16.93
C HIS A 670 -31.16 -2.02 -15.78
N ASP A 671 -31.79 -3.17 -15.85
CA ASP A 671 -31.61 -4.34 -14.99
C ASP A 671 -30.99 -5.44 -15.86
N LEU A 672 -29.82 -5.93 -15.47
CA LEU A 672 -29.03 -6.86 -16.27
C LEU A 672 -28.35 -7.95 -15.42
N GLY A 673 -28.19 -9.12 -16.03
CA GLY A 673 -27.41 -10.22 -15.49
C GLY A 673 -26.15 -10.47 -16.31
N VAL A 674 -25.07 -10.89 -15.65
CA VAL A 674 -23.80 -11.28 -16.27
C VAL A 674 -23.34 -12.61 -15.70
N ARG A 675 -23.16 -13.59 -16.60
CA ARG A 675 -22.57 -14.90 -16.31
C ARG A 675 -21.24 -15.05 -17.02
N HIS A 676 -20.18 -15.30 -16.26
CA HIS A 676 -18.87 -15.69 -16.76
C HIS A 676 -18.63 -17.19 -16.60
N GLU A 677 -18.01 -17.81 -17.60
CA GLU A 677 -17.52 -19.18 -17.56
C GLU A 677 -16.02 -19.12 -17.88
N GLY A 678 -15.21 -19.13 -16.81
CA GLY A 678 -13.81 -18.77 -16.82
C GLY A 678 -13.53 -17.39 -17.45
N ALA A 679 -12.36 -17.26 -18.06
CA ALA A 679 -11.87 -16.00 -18.65
C ALA A 679 -12.25 -15.79 -20.14
N THR A 680 -12.96 -16.74 -20.76
CA THR A 680 -13.15 -16.77 -22.24
C THR A 680 -14.59 -16.84 -22.72
N ARG A 681 -15.58 -16.99 -21.84
CA ARG A 681 -16.99 -17.06 -22.23
C ARG A 681 -17.85 -16.26 -21.27
N THR A 682 -18.77 -15.47 -21.81
CA THR A 682 -19.62 -14.57 -21.04
C THR A 682 -21.00 -14.50 -21.67
N THR A 683 -22.06 -14.63 -20.86
CA THR A 683 -23.43 -14.31 -21.25
C THR A 683 -23.90 -13.06 -20.52
N VAL A 684 -24.47 -12.10 -21.24
CA VAL A 684 -25.14 -10.93 -20.66
C VAL A 684 -26.62 -11.02 -20.98
N THR A 685 -27.46 -10.90 -19.96
CA THR A 685 -28.92 -10.85 -20.04
C THR A 685 -29.37 -9.43 -19.71
N HIS A 686 -30.38 -8.92 -20.42
CA HIS A 686 -30.96 -7.60 -20.18
C HIS A 686 -32.42 -7.80 -19.78
N ASN A 687 -32.65 -7.88 -18.48
CA ASN A 687 -33.91 -8.31 -17.88
C ASN A 687 -35.02 -7.28 -18.11
N SER A 688 -34.73 -6.02 -17.79
CA SER A 688 -35.62 -4.90 -18.04
C SER A 688 -34.85 -3.60 -18.31
N GLY A 689 -35.50 -2.65 -18.98
CA GLY A 689 -34.91 -1.34 -19.28
C GLY A 689 -35.73 -0.52 -20.28
N PRO A 690 -35.47 0.79 -20.40
CA PRO A 690 -36.28 1.69 -21.24
C PRO A 690 -35.95 1.60 -22.74
N LYS A 691 -34.78 1.06 -23.10
CA LYS A 691 -34.20 1.02 -24.47
C LYS A 691 -33.31 -0.23 -24.61
N PRO A 692 -32.92 -0.64 -25.83
CA PRO A 692 -31.84 -1.61 -26.00
C PRO A 692 -30.54 -1.13 -25.33
N LEU A 693 -29.83 -2.06 -24.69
CA LEU A 693 -28.57 -1.82 -23.98
C LEU A 693 -27.39 -2.03 -24.94
N LYS A 694 -26.45 -1.08 -24.99
CA LYS A 694 -25.21 -1.24 -25.75
C LYS A 694 -24.19 -1.98 -24.88
N THR A 695 -24.03 -3.28 -25.12
CA THR A 695 -23.19 -4.17 -24.31
C THR A 695 -21.85 -4.43 -24.99
N THR A 696 -20.75 -4.10 -24.31
CA THR A 696 -19.40 -4.50 -24.73
C THR A 696 -18.97 -5.71 -23.91
N VAL A 697 -18.66 -6.82 -24.57
CA VAL A 697 -18.10 -8.02 -23.90
C VAL A 697 -16.64 -8.18 -24.31
N SER A 698 -15.78 -8.31 -23.31
CA SER A 698 -14.33 -8.27 -23.43
C SER A 698 -13.66 -9.48 -22.78
N PHE A 699 -12.51 -9.88 -23.34
CA PHE A 699 -11.67 -10.97 -22.83
C PHE A 699 -10.20 -10.56 -22.86
N TYR A 700 -9.43 -10.93 -21.83
CA TYR A 700 -7.98 -10.74 -21.82
C TYR A 700 -7.30 -11.61 -22.88
N GLY A 701 -6.45 -11.01 -23.70
CA GLY A 701 -5.71 -11.66 -24.78
C GLY A 701 -6.08 -11.18 -26.18
N GLY A 702 -5.28 -11.60 -27.14
CA GLY A 702 -5.34 -11.23 -28.56
C GLY A 702 -6.11 -12.22 -29.42
N TYR A 703 -7.43 -12.30 -29.27
CA TYR A 703 -8.29 -13.20 -30.04
C TYR A 703 -8.80 -12.53 -31.31
N ALA A 704 -8.36 -12.99 -32.48
CA ALA A 704 -8.78 -12.43 -33.77
C ALA A 704 -10.30 -12.36 -33.96
N GLN A 705 -11.04 -13.29 -33.32
CA GLN A 705 -12.48 -13.43 -33.46
C GLN A 705 -13.13 -13.75 -32.12
N ILE A 706 -14.36 -13.26 -31.96
CA ILE A 706 -15.28 -13.62 -30.87
C ILE A 706 -16.51 -14.26 -31.52
N ALA A 707 -17.02 -15.35 -30.95
CA ALA A 707 -18.28 -15.96 -31.35
C ALA A 707 -19.43 -15.35 -30.53
N VAL A 708 -20.30 -14.58 -31.19
CA VAL A 708 -21.50 -13.99 -30.61
C VAL A 708 -22.70 -14.85 -30.99
N ASN A 709 -23.36 -15.46 -30.00
CA ASN A 709 -24.42 -16.46 -30.18
C ASN A 709 -24.01 -17.54 -31.22
N GLY A 710 -22.77 -18.03 -31.12
CA GLY A 710 -22.15 -19.00 -32.03
C GLY A 710 -21.65 -18.43 -33.36
N ARG A 711 -22.02 -17.19 -33.74
CA ARG A 711 -21.56 -16.55 -34.99
C ARG A 711 -20.25 -15.80 -34.76
N ARG A 712 -19.19 -16.19 -35.47
CA ARG A 712 -17.89 -15.50 -35.41
C ARG A 712 -17.96 -14.10 -36.02
N VAL A 713 -17.45 -13.12 -35.28
CA VAL A 713 -17.18 -11.74 -35.71
C VAL A 713 -15.71 -11.40 -35.46
N GLN A 714 -15.19 -10.37 -36.13
CA GLN A 714 -13.85 -9.86 -35.82
C GLN A 714 -13.89 -9.14 -34.47
N ALA A 715 -12.84 -9.30 -33.65
CA ALA A 715 -12.72 -8.57 -32.40
C ALA A 715 -12.17 -7.16 -32.62
N GLU A 716 -12.60 -6.22 -31.78
CA GLU A 716 -11.89 -4.97 -31.54
C GLU A 716 -10.75 -5.24 -30.55
N HIS A 717 -9.58 -4.64 -30.77
CA HIS A 717 -8.39 -4.91 -29.97
C HIS A 717 -7.88 -3.63 -29.32
N THR A 718 -7.80 -3.63 -27.99
CA THR A 718 -7.26 -2.54 -27.18
C THR A 718 -6.14 -3.03 -26.28
N LEU A 719 -5.41 -2.08 -25.69
CA LEU A 719 -4.58 -2.32 -24.51
C LEU A 719 -5.27 -1.64 -23.33
N GLN A 720 -5.60 -2.42 -22.30
CA GLN A 720 -6.09 -1.93 -21.04
C GLN A 720 -4.98 -2.15 -20.01
N ARG A 721 -4.30 -1.07 -19.62
CA ARG A 721 -3.26 -1.05 -18.58
C ARG A 721 -2.20 -2.16 -18.77
N GLY A 722 -1.50 -2.12 -19.90
CA GLY A 722 -0.49 -3.12 -20.27
C GLY A 722 -1.05 -4.48 -20.74
N LYS A 723 -2.32 -4.82 -20.49
CA LYS A 723 -2.95 -6.07 -20.94
C LYS A 723 -3.64 -5.93 -22.28
N SER A 724 -3.48 -6.92 -23.16
CA SER A 724 -4.31 -7.01 -24.36
C SER A 724 -5.74 -7.36 -23.99
N VAL A 725 -6.68 -6.67 -24.61
CA VAL A 725 -8.10 -7.00 -24.53
C VAL A 725 -8.65 -7.14 -25.95
N SER A 726 -9.42 -8.20 -26.16
CA SER A 726 -10.23 -8.41 -27.37
C SER A 726 -11.70 -8.30 -26.99
N SER A 727 -12.45 -7.47 -27.70
CA SER A 727 -13.82 -7.12 -27.34
C SER A 727 -14.78 -7.15 -28.53
N VAL A 728 -16.07 -7.21 -28.22
CA VAL A 728 -17.16 -7.02 -29.17
C VAL A 728 -18.26 -6.19 -28.55
N THR A 729 -18.76 -5.20 -29.31
CA THR A 729 -19.93 -4.42 -28.93
C THR A 729 -21.18 -4.95 -29.64
N VAL A 730 -22.26 -5.15 -28.89
CA VAL A 730 -23.58 -5.54 -29.42
C VAL A 730 -24.68 -4.62 -28.89
N SER A 731 -25.80 -4.53 -29.63
CA SER A 731 -27.02 -3.90 -29.15
C SER A 731 -27.96 -5.01 -28.66
N LEU A 732 -28.23 -5.03 -27.35
CA LEU A 732 -28.98 -6.07 -26.65
C LEU A 732 -30.42 -5.59 -26.36
N PRO A 733 -31.46 -6.13 -27.02
CA PRO A 733 -32.86 -5.78 -26.74
C PRO A 733 -33.26 -6.10 -25.29
N VAL A 734 -34.33 -5.45 -24.81
CA VAL A 734 -34.95 -5.77 -23.52
C VAL A 734 -35.54 -7.18 -23.56
N GLY A 735 -35.34 -7.96 -22.50
CA GLY A 735 -35.76 -9.37 -22.41
C GLY A 735 -34.92 -10.35 -23.22
N ALA A 736 -33.76 -9.93 -23.74
CA ALA A 736 -32.85 -10.76 -24.53
C ALA A 736 -31.54 -11.03 -23.79
N HIS A 737 -30.82 -12.07 -24.23
CA HIS A 737 -29.45 -12.35 -23.80
C HIS A 737 -28.50 -12.48 -25.01
N VAL A 738 -27.21 -12.36 -24.73
CA VAL A 738 -26.13 -12.57 -25.69
C VAL A 738 -24.99 -13.34 -25.02
N THR A 739 -24.56 -14.43 -25.64
CA THR A 739 -23.36 -15.17 -25.25
C THR A 739 -22.23 -14.81 -26.22
N ALA A 740 -21.13 -14.29 -25.69
CA ALA A 740 -19.88 -14.08 -26.40
C ALA A 740 -18.82 -15.08 -25.90
N GLU A 741 -18.00 -15.58 -26.82
CA GLU A 741 -16.92 -16.53 -26.53
C GLU A 741 -15.67 -16.17 -27.33
N ALA A 742 -14.52 -16.05 -26.68
CA ALA A 742 -13.23 -15.86 -27.33
C ALA A 742 -12.83 -17.14 -28.07
N VAL A 743 -12.68 -17.08 -29.40
CA VAL A 743 -12.48 -18.28 -30.24
C VAL A 743 -11.17 -18.26 -31.02
N GLY A 744 -10.51 -19.42 -31.05
CA GLY A 744 -9.20 -19.59 -31.71
C GLY A 744 -8.02 -19.27 -30.79
N PRO A 745 -6.79 -19.26 -31.32
CA PRO A 745 -5.60 -18.99 -30.52
C PRO A 745 -5.55 -17.52 -30.09
N ASN A 746 -5.10 -17.30 -28.85
CA ASN A 746 -4.64 -15.99 -28.38
C ASN A 746 -3.31 -15.67 -29.08
N ASP A 747 -3.34 -14.84 -30.11
CA ASP A 747 -2.16 -14.46 -30.90
C ASP A 747 -1.38 -13.34 -30.21
N GLN A 748 -0.61 -13.75 -29.21
CA GLN A 748 0.32 -12.91 -28.45
C GLN A 748 1.40 -12.24 -29.32
N LYS A 749 1.66 -12.72 -30.56
CA LYS A 749 2.65 -12.07 -31.45
C LYS A 749 2.05 -10.87 -32.17
N ARG A 750 0.78 -10.95 -32.55
CA ARG A 750 0.08 -9.88 -33.26
C ARG A 750 -0.63 -8.90 -32.34
N TRP A 751 -1.20 -9.41 -31.25
CA TRP A 751 -1.98 -8.63 -30.31
C TRP A 751 -1.59 -8.85 -28.85
N GLY A 752 -0.36 -9.28 -28.54
CA GLY A 752 0.03 -9.54 -27.16
C GLY A 752 0.00 -8.34 -26.22
N ASP A 753 0.19 -8.66 -24.94
CA ASP A 753 0.38 -7.71 -23.84
C ASP A 753 1.59 -6.78 -24.11
N ALA A 754 1.69 -5.72 -23.32
CA ALA A 754 2.91 -4.94 -23.17
C ALA A 754 4.07 -5.79 -22.63
N ILE A 755 5.29 -5.30 -22.76
CA ILE A 755 6.47 -5.82 -22.07
C ILE A 755 6.30 -5.55 -20.57
N THR A 756 6.04 -6.60 -19.79
CA THR A 756 5.92 -6.55 -18.33
C THR A 756 6.99 -7.46 -17.69
N THR A 757 8.22 -7.39 -18.19
CA THR A 757 9.29 -8.35 -17.80
C THR A 757 9.92 -7.96 -16.46
N SER A 758 10.01 -8.92 -15.55
CA SER A 758 10.67 -8.79 -14.25
C SER A 758 12.19 -8.57 -14.40
N PRO A 759 12.87 -7.86 -13.47
CA PRO A 759 14.34 -7.75 -13.47
C PRO A 759 15.11 -9.04 -13.76
N ASP A 760 14.71 -10.16 -13.15
CA ASP A 760 15.46 -11.42 -13.21
C ASP A 760 15.34 -12.14 -14.57
N ASP A 761 14.33 -11.81 -15.36
CA ASP A 761 14.06 -12.45 -16.66
C ASP A 761 14.86 -11.82 -17.81
N PHE A 762 15.36 -10.57 -17.66
CA PHE A 762 15.94 -9.78 -18.75
C PHE A 762 17.30 -9.14 -18.38
N ALA A 763 18.39 -9.85 -18.70
CA ALA A 763 19.77 -9.47 -18.34
C ALA A 763 20.76 -9.65 -19.51
N LEU A 764 21.86 -8.88 -19.49
CA LEU A 764 23.01 -9.07 -20.38
C LEU A 764 23.82 -10.29 -19.91
N THR A 765 24.16 -11.21 -20.82
CA THR A 765 24.81 -12.49 -20.45
C THR A 765 26.20 -12.68 -21.05
N SER A 766 26.49 -12.10 -22.23
CA SER A 766 27.82 -12.18 -22.85
C SER A 766 28.07 -11.02 -23.82
N PRO A 767 29.22 -10.33 -23.78
CA PRO A 767 30.25 -10.40 -22.74
C PRO A 767 29.70 -10.14 -21.32
N LYS A 768 30.33 -10.76 -20.32
CA LYS A 768 30.10 -10.39 -18.92
C LYS A 768 30.63 -8.97 -18.70
N ASP A 769 30.08 -8.26 -17.71
CA ASP A 769 30.66 -7.00 -17.27
C ASP A 769 32.11 -7.19 -16.81
N GLY A 770 32.99 -6.23 -17.12
CA GLY A 770 34.43 -6.35 -16.95
C GLY A 770 35.09 -7.42 -17.85
N GLY A 771 34.39 -7.91 -18.88
CA GLY A 771 34.83 -9.05 -19.68
C GLY A 771 36.10 -8.78 -20.48
N ASP A 772 37.15 -9.56 -20.26
CA ASP A 772 38.42 -9.46 -20.99
C ASP A 772 38.41 -10.24 -22.31
N ARG A 773 39.48 -10.07 -23.10
CA ARG A 773 39.83 -10.91 -24.26
C ARG A 773 38.75 -11.06 -25.34
N VAL A 774 37.85 -10.08 -25.50
CA VAL A 774 36.79 -10.13 -26.51
C VAL A 774 37.37 -9.91 -27.92
N SER A 775 36.94 -10.70 -28.92
CA SER A 775 37.43 -10.55 -30.30
C SER A 775 36.96 -9.23 -30.94
N PRO A 776 37.85 -8.32 -31.40
CA PRO A 776 37.45 -7.06 -32.02
C PRO A 776 36.75 -7.22 -33.39
N ARG A 777 36.71 -8.44 -33.96
CA ARG A 777 36.07 -8.72 -35.26
C ARG A 777 34.86 -9.66 -35.19
N THR A 778 34.76 -10.45 -34.12
CA THR A 778 33.76 -11.53 -34.00
C THR A 778 33.11 -11.57 -32.62
N ALA A 779 33.06 -10.44 -31.92
CA ALA A 779 32.31 -10.32 -30.67
C ALA A 779 30.82 -10.59 -30.91
N VAL A 780 30.25 -11.45 -30.07
CA VAL A 780 28.83 -11.82 -30.09
C VAL A 780 28.21 -11.39 -28.78
N LEU A 781 27.27 -10.45 -28.87
CA LEU A 781 26.50 -9.89 -27.77
C LEU A 781 25.28 -10.78 -27.53
N ARG A 782 24.98 -11.13 -26.27
CA ARG A 782 23.90 -12.06 -25.88
C ARG A 782 23.21 -11.60 -24.59
N TRP A 783 21.90 -11.79 -24.54
CA TRP A 783 21.04 -11.45 -23.40
C TRP A 783 19.94 -12.51 -23.22
N SER A 784 19.23 -12.52 -22.09
CA SER A 784 18.01 -13.33 -21.94
C SER A 784 16.81 -12.69 -22.66
N PRO A 785 15.80 -13.45 -23.11
CA PRO A 785 14.64 -12.89 -23.78
C PRO A 785 13.74 -12.11 -22.82
N SER A 786 13.25 -10.95 -23.27
CA SER A 786 12.17 -10.22 -22.59
C SER A 786 10.81 -10.70 -23.09
N ALA A 787 9.86 -10.87 -22.17
CA ALA A 787 8.48 -11.25 -22.48
C ALA A 787 7.79 -10.15 -23.30
N ASN A 788 7.07 -10.56 -24.36
CA ASN A 788 6.38 -9.68 -25.31
C ASN A 788 7.27 -8.70 -26.10
N ALA A 789 8.60 -8.79 -26.00
CA ALA A 789 9.51 -8.07 -26.86
C ALA A 789 9.47 -8.62 -28.29
N THR A 790 9.16 -7.76 -29.25
CA THR A 790 9.12 -8.13 -30.68
C THR A 790 10.49 -8.03 -31.36
N GLU A 791 11.35 -7.17 -30.83
CA GLU A 791 12.70 -6.91 -31.29
C GLU A 791 13.53 -6.26 -30.17
N TYR A 792 14.82 -6.03 -30.42
CA TYR A 792 15.77 -5.51 -29.44
C TYR A 792 16.68 -4.49 -30.11
N ARG A 793 16.74 -3.27 -29.58
CA ARG A 793 17.72 -2.23 -29.94
C ARG A 793 19.00 -2.49 -29.14
N VAL A 794 20.11 -2.73 -29.83
CA VAL A 794 21.43 -2.98 -29.24
C VAL A 794 22.31 -1.76 -29.49
N THR A 795 22.98 -1.27 -28.45
CA THR A 795 23.88 -0.11 -28.53
C THR A 795 25.26 -0.49 -28.02
N VAL A 796 26.31 -0.06 -28.72
CA VAL A 796 27.72 -0.18 -28.31
C VAL A 796 28.36 1.20 -28.37
N ALA A 797 29.05 1.61 -27.31
CA ALA A 797 29.71 2.91 -27.15
C ALA A 797 31.13 2.76 -26.57
N LYS A 798 31.92 3.84 -26.53
CA LYS A 798 33.27 3.82 -25.90
C LYS A 798 33.30 4.39 -24.48
N ASP A 799 32.15 4.85 -23.96
CA ASP A 799 31.97 5.45 -22.64
C ASP A 799 30.75 4.83 -21.93
N SER A 800 30.77 4.85 -20.59
CA SER A 800 29.72 4.24 -19.75
C SER A 800 28.38 4.99 -19.80
N GLN A 801 28.36 6.25 -20.25
CA GLN A 801 27.14 7.04 -20.45
C GLN A 801 26.48 6.78 -21.83
N LEU A 802 27.07 5.91 -22.66
CA LEU A 802 26.64 5.60 -24.02
C LEU A 802 26.53 6.82 -24.95
N SER A 803 27.39 7.83 -24.76
CA SER A 803 27.35 9.09 -25.50
C SER A 803 28.19 9.06 -26.79
N ASP A 804 29.38 8.45 -26.77
CA ASP A 804 30.22 8.17 -27.95
C ASP A 804 29.86 6.79 -28.53
N VAL A 805 28.66 6.73 -29.11
CA VAL A 805 28.08 5.53 -29.74
C VAL A 805 28.90 5.10 -30.95
N VAL A 806 29.43 3.88 -30.90
CA VAL A 806 30.03 3.17 -32.05
C VAL A 806 28.95 2.72 -33.02
N ARG A 807 27.85 2.15 -32.50
CA ARG A 807 26.68 1.74 -33.29
C ARG A 807 25.46 1.52 -32.39
N SER A 808 24.27 1.89 -32.87
CA SER A 808 22.99 1.41 -32.35
C SER A 808 22.16 0.80 -33.51
N TRP A 809 21.51 -0.35 -33.30
CA TRP A 809 20.72 -1.06 -34.32
C TRP A 809 19.73 -2.06 -33.72
N THR A 810 18.73 -2.47 -34.50
CA THR A 810 17.67 -3.39 -34.04
C THR A 810 17.86 -4.82 -34.56
N VAL A 811 17.55 -5.83 -33.75
CA VAL A 811 17.53 -7.26 -34.10
C VAL A 811 16.30 -7.98 -33.54
N LYS A 812 15.89 -9.11 -34.13
CA LYS A 812 14.69 -9.88 -33.71
C LYS A 812 14.96 -11.05 -32.75
N GLY A 813 16.22 -11.34 -32.43
CA GLY A 813 16.61 -12.43 -31.54
C GLY A 813 17.52 -11.93 -30.42
N THR A 814 17.77 -12.77 -29.42
CA THR A 814 18.55 -12.42 -28.21
C THR A 814 20.07 -12.47 -28.41
N THR A 815 20.53 -12.19 -29.62
CA THR A 815 21.95 -12.25 -29.99
C THR A 815 22.22 -11.31 -31.16
N ALA A 816 23.33 -10.57 -31.09
CA ALA A 816 23.80 -9.72 -32.18
C ALA A 816 25.33 -9.76 -32.30
N SER A 817 25.84 -9.73 -33.53
CA SER A 817 27.28 -9.51 -33.75
C SER A 817 27.60 -8.03 -33.55
N ALA A 818 28.63 -7.73 -32.76
CA ALA A 818 29.12 -6.36 -32.62
C ALA A 818 29.65 -5.82 -33.98
N PRO A 819 29.72 -4.49 -34.17
CA PRO A 819 30.48 -3.91 -35.28
C PRO A 819 31.97 -4.29 -35.19
N SER A 820 32.75 -3.97 -36.23
CA SER A 820 34.22 -4.05 -36.12
C SER A 820 34.72 -3.03 -35.10
N LEU A 821 35.43 -3.49 -34.08
CA LEU A 821 35.95 -2.68 -32.97
C LEU A 821 37.46 -2.45 -33.13
N MET A 822 38.00 -1.42 -32.47
CA MET A 822 39.44 -1.20 -32.36
C MET A 822 40.02 -2.22 -31.37
N PRO A 823 41.11 -2.95 -31.70
CA PRO A 823 41.78 -3.86 -30.75
C PRO A 823 42.29 -3.15 -29.49
N GLY A 824 42.37 -3.88 -28.37
CA GLY A 824 42.99 -3.44 -27.12
C GLY A 824 42.17 -2.42 -26.33
N ARG A 825 40.99 -2.03 -26.83
CA ARG A 825 40.15 -0.94 -26.31
C ARG A 825 38.93 -1.48 -25.56
N GLU A 826 38.53 -0.75 -24.52
CA GLU A 826 37.31 -0.95 -23.75
C GLU A 826 36.08 -0.34 -24.45
N TYR A 827 34.95 -1.03 -24.32
CA TYR A 827 33.66 -0.64 -24.86
C TYR A 827 32.55 -0.96 -23.86
N TYR A 828 31.46 -0.20 -23.93
CA TYR A 828 30.25 -0.40 -23.14
C TYR A 828 29.11 -0.77 -24.07
N TRP A 829 28.19 -1.61 -23.62
CA TRP A 829 27.04 -2.00 -24.43
C TRP A 829 25.77 -2.22 -23.60
N SER A 830 24.64 -1.95 -24.24
CA SER A 830 23.32 -2.11 -23.66
C SER A 830 22.34 -2.69 -24.68
N VAL A 831 21.23 -3.20 -24.16
CA VAL A 831 20.12 -3.72 -24.94
C VAL A 831 18.83 -3.11 -24.41
N THR A 832 17.94 -2.75 -25.32
CA THR A 832 16.58 -2.29 -25.04
C THR A 832 15.63 -3.24 -25.76
N ALA A 833 14.81 -3.98 -25.02
CA ALA A 833 13.69 -4.71 -25.58
C ALA A 833 12.65 -3.73 -26.14
N VAL A 834 12.11 -4.02 -27.32
CA VAL A 834 11.17 -3.15 -28.02
C VAL A 834 9.96 -3.96 -28.46
N ASN A 835 8.77 -3.50 -28.07
CA ASN A 835 7.52 -3.96 -28.64
C ASN A 835 7.05 -2.91 -29.65
N ALA A 836 7.37 -3.16 -30.92
CA ALA A 836 7.17 -2.22 -32.02
C ALA A 836 5.68 -1.92 -32.29
N ARG A 837 4.75 -2.74 -31.75
CA ARG A 837 3.30 -2.51 -31.81
C ARG A 837 2.84 -1.56 -30.70
N THR A 838 3.35 -1.70 -29.48
CA THR A 838 2.96 -0.85 -28.35
C THR A 838 3.80 0.42 -28.25
N HIS A 839 4.86 0.54 -29.08
CA HIS A 839 5.90 1.57 -29.02
C HIS A 839 6.63 1.63 -27.68
N GLN A 840 6.55 0.56 -26.90
CA GLN A 840 7.21 0.45 -25.61
C GLN A 840 8.65 0.00 -25.80
N GLU A 841 9.55 0.69 -25.09
CA GLU A 841 10.97 0.36 -25.00
C GLU A 841 11.32 0.08 -23.54
N LEU A 842 12.00 -1.04 -23.30
CA LEU A 842 12.47 -1.45 -21.98
C LEU A 842 13.98 -1.71 -22.02
N PRO A 843 14.84 -0.83 -21.46
CA PRO A 843 16.26 -1.15 -21.29
C PRO A 843 16.46 -2.35 -20.36
N VAL A 844 17.53 -3.13 -20.58
CA VAL A 844 18.01 -4.09 -19.57
C VAL A 844 18.34 -3.32 -18.28
N PRO A 845 17.94 -3.80 -17.09
CA PRO A 845 18.22 -3.11 -15.83
C PRO A 845 19.72 -2.99 -15.53
N GLY A 846 20.09 -1.94 -14.79
CA GLY A 846 21.47 -1.68 -14.37
C GLY A 846 22.28 -0.82 -15.35
N LEU A 847 23.59 -0.72 -15.09
CA LEU A 847 24.52 0.00 -15.95
C LEU A 847 24.87 -0.84 -17.21
N PRO A 848 25.30 -0.21 -18.31
CA PRO A 848 25.79 -0.92 -19.48
C PRO A 848 27.00 -1.80 -19.14
N HIS A 849 27.00 -3.06 -19.57
CA HIS A 849 28.16 -3.94 -19.38
C HIS A 849 29.38 -3.39 -20.12
N SER A 850 30.53 -3.39 -19.46
CA SER A 850 31.85 -3.12 -20.01
C SER A 850 32.49 -4.40 -20.57
N PHE A 851 33.32 -4.26 -21.61
CA PHE A 851 34.25 -5.30 -22.03
C PHE A 851 35.47 -4.74 -22.76
N ARG A 852 36.62 -5.41 -22.61
CA ARG A 852 37.85 -5.08 -23.32
C ARG A 852 38.08 -6.01 -24.50
N THR A 853 38.33 -5.42 -25.66
CA THR A 853 38.75 -6.17 -26.86
C THR A 853 40.21 -6.57 -26.77
N MET A 854 40.56 -7.76 -27.28
CA MET A 854 41.95 -8.21 -27.32
C MET A 854 42.84 -7.22 -28.08
N PRO A 855 44.06 -6.92 -27.60
CA PRO A 855 45.05 -6.16 -28.36
C PRO A 855 45.56 -6.95 -29.58
N ALA A 856 46.09 -6.22 -30.55
CA ALA A 856 46.61 -6.79 -31.79
C ALA A 856 47.97 -7.51 -31.60
N ALA A 857 48.81 -7.00 -30.69
CA ALA A 857 50.15 -7.49 -30.39
C ALA A 857 50.47 -7.32 -28.89
N ALA A 858 51.65 -7.77 -28.46
CA ALA A 858 52.20 -7.40 -27.15
C ALA A 858 52.58 -5.90 -27.15
N PRO A 859 52.67 -5.24 -25.98
CA PRO A 859 52.86 -3.80 -25.93
C PRO A 859 54.20 -3.35 -26.50
N ALA A 860 54.29 -2.07 -26.86
CA ALA A 860 55.58 -1.43 -27.10
C ALA A 860 56.43 -1.38 -25.81
N ALA A 861 57.73 -1.17 -25.95
CA ALA A 861 58.58 -0.93 -24.79
C ALA A 861 58.14 0.33 -24.01
N PRO A 862 58.27 0.34 -22.67
CA PRO A 862 58.09 1.56 -21.88
C PRO A 862 58.96 2.69 -22.41
N THR A 863 58.50 3.92 -22.28
CA THR A 863 59.27 5.12 -22.65
C THR A 863 59.68 5.89 -21.41
N ASN A 864 60.67 6.77 -21.51
CA ASN A 864 61.15 7.61 -20.40
C ASN A 864 61.53 6.85 -19.11
N LEU A 865 62.01 5.60 -19.21
CA LEU A 865 62.48 4.86 -18.04
C LEU A 865 63.68 5.58 -17.41
N GLY A 866 63.52 6.01 -16.16
CA GLY A 866 64.58 6.57 -15.31
C GLY A 866 64.69 5.79 -14.00
N ALA A 867 65.91 5.64 -13.49
CA ALA A 867 66.21 4.95 -12.24
C ALA A 867 66.98 5.88 -11.29
N TYR A 868 66.38 6.29 -10.17
CA TYR A 868 66.86 7.39 -9.34
C TYR A 868 67.17 6.95 -7.90
N ARG A 869 68.41 7.10 -7.45
CA ARG A 869 68.85 6.68 -6.12
C ARG A 869 68.55 7.71 -5.02
N SER A 870 67.90 7.26 -3.94
CA SER A 870 67.99 7.90 -2.60
C SER A 870 68.49 6.88 -1.58
N GLY A 871 69.65 7.15 -0.98
CA GLY A 871 70.30 6.23 -0.03
C GLY A 871 70.46 4.81 -0.60
N ASN A 872 69.89 3.82 0.09
CA ASN A 872 69.94 2.41 -0.29
C ASN A 872 68.80 1.95 -1.23
N ARG A 873 67.92 2.86 -1.67
CA ARG A 873 66.76 2.57 -2.53
C ARG A 873 66.93 3.20 -3.91
N VAL A 874 66.27 2.62 -4.91
CA VAL A 874 66.19 3.19 -6.27
C VAL A 874 64.73 3.27 -6.70
N ALA A 875 64.30 4.47 -7.06
CA ALA A 875 62.99 4.76 -7.60
C ALA A 875 63.02 4.60 -9.13
N LEU A 876 62.10 3.83 -9.69
CA LEU A 876 61.87 3.74 -11.12
C LEU A 876 60.64 4.55 -11.48
N SER A 877 60.75 5.35 -12.53
CA SER A 877 59.62 5.96 -13.22
C SER A 877 59.73 5.67 -14.71
N TRP A 878 58.61 5.40 -15.37
CA TRP A 878 58.52 5.20 -16.82
C TRP A 878 57.11 5.57 -17.29
N LYS A 879 56.93 5.67 -18.60
CA LYS A 879 55.62 5.79 -19.23
C LYS A 879 55.26 4.50 -19.95
N SER A 880 54.23 3.80 -19.47
CA SER A 880 53.76 2.54 -20.06
C SER A 880 53.18 2.74 -21.46
N ALA A 881 53.22 1.68 -22.27
CA ALA A 881 52.54 1.67 -23.56
C ALA A 881 51.01 1.71 -23.37
N PRO A 882 50.23 2.36 -24.27
CA PRO A 882 48.77 2.53 -24.09
C PRO A 882 47.96 1.23 -24.02
N ASP A 883 48.51 0.11 -24.49
CA ASP A 883 47.91 -1.22 -24.46
C ASP A 883 48.57 -2.17 -23.43
N ALA A 884 49.42 -1.65 -22.54
CA ALA A 884 49.97 -2.38 -21.41
C ALA A 884 48.92 -2.56 -20.29
N LEU A 885 49.01 -3.69 -19.58
CA LEU A 885 48.26 -3.98 -18.36
C LEU A 885 49.19 -3.96 -17.13
N THR A 886 50.40 -4.49 -17.29
CA THR A 886 51.40 -4.58 -16.22
C THR A 886 52.81 -4.37 -16.75
N ALA A 887 53.78 -4.27 -15.83
CA ALA A 887 55.20 -4.25 -16.11
C ALA A 887 55.94 -5.36 -15.33
N GLY A 888 56.91 -6.00 -15.97
CA GLY A 888 57.94 -6.81 -15.30
C GLY A 888 59.22 -6.00 -15.15
N ILE A 889 59.90 -6.14 -14.00
CA ILE A 889 61.09 -5.35 -13.63
C ILE A 889 62.24 -6.30 -13.31
N GLU A 890 63.37 -6.10 -13.97
CA GLU A 890 64.61 -6.85 -13.74
C GLU A 890 65.77 -5.91 -13.39
N ARG A 891 66.78 -6.41 -12.66
CA ARG A 891 67.94 -5.67 -12.19
C ARG A 891 69.25 -6.42 -12.44
N ALA A 892 70.30 -5.72 -12.85
CA ALA A 892 71.69 -6.19 -12.97
C ALA A 892 72.66 -5.13 -12.42
N PRO A 893 73.90 -5.46 -12.01
CA PRO A 893 74.94 -4.44 -11.79
C PRO A 893 75.21 -3.63 -13.07
N VAL A 894 75.54 -2.34 -12.97
CA VAL A 894 75.90 -1.54 -14.17
C VAL A 894 77.09 -2.19 -14.89
N GLY A 895 76.92 -2.40 -16.20
CA GLY A 895 77.91 -3.09 -17.06
C GLY A 895 77.76 -4.62 -17.12
N SER A 896 76.78 -5.21 -16.42
CA SER A 896 76.37 -6.61 -16.58
C SER A 896 75.08 -6.73 -17.38
N GLU A 897 74.93 -7.82 -18.13
CA GLU A 897 73.69 -8.22 -18.80
C GLU A 897 72.99 -9.40 -18.06
N ASP A 898 73.50 -9.82 -16.89
CA ASP A 898 72.92 -10.87 -16.05
C ASP A 898 71.76 -10.31 -15.19
N PHE A 899 70.67 -9.94 -15.86
CA PHE A 899 69.45 -9.44 -15.22
C PHE A 899 68.76 -10.52 -14.39
N LYS A 900 68.19 -10.10 -13.25
CA LYS A 900 67.31 -10.92 -12.41
C LYS A 900 66.00 -10.18 -12.19
N THR A 901 64.87 -10.86 -12.34
CA THR A 901 63.55 -10.34 -11.96
C THR A 901 63.55 -9.89 -10.51
N VAL A 902 63.13 -8.64 -10.27
CA VAL A 902 62.94 -8.05 -8.94
C VAL A 902 61.48 -7.69 -8.65
N ALA A 903 60.65 -7.53 -9.69
CA ALA A 903 59.20 -7.48 -9.54
C ALA A 903 58.48 -8.02 -10.81
N GLU A 904 57.30 -8.59 -10.61
CA GLU A 904 56.41 -9.06 -11.68
C GLU A 904 55.03 -8.41 -11.52
N SER A 905 54.30 -8.27 -12.63
CA SER A 905 52.91 -7.77 -12.65
C SER A 905 52.69 -6.40 -11.99
N VAL A 906 53.71 -5.53 -12.02
CA VAL A 906 53.62 -4.18 -11.46
C VAL A 906 52.59 -3.37 -12.27
N THR A 907 51.68 -2.68 -11.58
CA THR A 907 50.68 -1.80 -12.21
C THR A 907 51.08 -0.34 -12.05
N GLY A 908 50.77 0.47 -13.06
CA GLY A 908 51.16 1.88 -13.11
C GLY A 908 52.55 2.16 -13.72
N ASP A 909 53.00 3.39 -13.52
CA ASP A 909 54.11 4.03 -14.24
C ASP A 909 55.35 4.29 -13.34
N GLY A 910 55.48 3.53 -12.25
CA GLY A 910 56.65 3.60 -11.38
C GLY A 910 56.70 2.46 -10.35
N TRP A 911 57.87 2.28 -9.74
CA TRP A 911 58.13 1.27 -8.71
C TRP A 911 59.36 1.63 -7.87
N VAL A 912 59.44 1.22 -6.62
CA VAL A 912 60.62 1.46 -5.77
C VAL A 912 61.31 0.17 -5.41
N ASP A 913 62.56 0.03 -5.84
CA ASP A 913 63.46 -1.00 -5.38
C ASP A 913 63.94 -0.67 -3.96
N ARG A 914 63.40 -1.42 -2.99
CA ARG A 914 63.70 -1.25 -1.57
C ARG A 914 65.01 -1.97 -1.17
N ASP A 915 65.53 -2.87 -2.01
CA ASP A 915 66.67 -3.75 -1.76
C ASP A 915 67.86 -3.45 -2.69
N ALA A 916 68.04 -2.17 -3.05
CA ALA A 916 69.04 -1.67 -4.01
C ALA A 916 70.36 -1.20 -3.36
N ALA A 917 70.74 -1.78 -2.23
CA ALA A 917 72.02 -1.50 -1.56
C ALA A 917 73.21 -2.01 -2.41
N GLY A 918 74.35 -1.31 -2.39
CA GLY A 918 75.58 -1.75 -3.06
C GLY A 918 75.62 -1.57 -4.58
N GLY A 919 74.94 -0.55 -5.11
CA GLY A 919 74.97 -0.18 -6.53
C GLY A 919 76.33 0.37 -7.03
N PRO A 920 76.43 0.78 -8.30
CA PRO A 920 75.29 1.13 -9.15
C PRO A 920 74.61 -0.04 -9.87
N TRP A 921 73.29 0.04 -9.99
CA TRP A 921 72.41 -0.92 -10.69
C TRP A 921 71.91 -0.41 -12.04
N ARG A 922 71.71 -1.35 -12.96
CA ARG A 922 70.97 -1.21 -14.21
C ARG A 922 69.61 -1.88 -14.05
N TYR A 923 68.56 -1.21 -14.49
CA TYR A 923 67.20 -1.73 -14.48
C TYR A 923 66.70 -1.99 -15.90
N ARG A 924 65.78 -2.95 -15.98
CA ARG A 924 65.03 -3.27 -17.19
C ARG A 924 63.55 -3.33 -16.84
N VAL A 925 62.70 -2.66 -17.63
CA VAL A 925 61.25 -2.68 -17.44
C VAL A 925 60.57 -3.09 -18.75
N THR A 926 59.65 -4.05 -18.67
CA THR A 926 58.96 -4.62 -19.83
C THR A 926 57.44 -4.54 -19.63
N SER A 927 56.73 -3.78 -20.47
CA SER A 927 55.27 -3.77 -20.49
C SER A 927 54.69 -5.09 -21.00
N ALA A 928 53.59 -5.56 -20.42
CA ALA A 928 52.91 -6.80 -20.80
C ALA A 928 51.38 -6.61 -20.90
N ASN A 929 50.74 -7.40 -21.76
CA ASN A 929 49.27 -7.49 -21.90
C ASN A 929 48.82 -8.93 -22.20
N GLU A 930 47.58 -9.14 -22.65
CA GLU A 930 47.03 -10.48 -22.95
C GLU A 930 47.66 -11.17 -24.18
N ARG A 931 48.65 -10.57 -24.83
CA ARG A 931 49.54 -11.18 -25.85
C ARG A 931 50.91 -11.56 -25.30
N GLY A 932 51.23 -11.18 -24.06
CA GLY A 932 52.52 -11.40 -23.41
C GLY A 932 53.31 -10.11 -23.19
N ALA A 933 54.57 -10.29 -22.81
CA ALA A 933 55.53 -9.20 -22.60
C ALA A 933 56.05 -8.64 -23.93
N GLY A 934 56.19 -7.32 -23.99
CA GLY A 934 56.76 -6.58 -25.11
C GLY A 934 58.29 -6.57 -25.12
N ALA A 935 58.87 -5.60 -25.81
CA ALA A 935 60.31 -5.33 -25.71
C ALA A 935 60.63 -4.57 -24.40
N PRO A 936 61.79 -4.80 -23.78
CA PRO A 936 62.20 -4.06 -22.59
C PRO A 936 62.73 -2.64 -22.90
N ALA A 937 62.53 -1.73 -21.96
CA ALA A 937 63.33 -0.52 -21.79
C ALA A 937 64.43 -0.77 -20.74
N GLN A 938 65.56 -0.05 -20.80
CA GLN A 938 66.65 -0.14 -19.82
C GLN A 938 67.12 1.26 -19.37
N ALA A 939 67.54 1.37 -18.11
CA ALA A 939 68.18 2.56 -17.55
C ALA A 939 69.24 2.18 -16.52
N ASP A 940 70.39 2.87 -16.53
CA ASP A 940 71.36 2.86 -15.44
C ASP A 940 70.89 3.81 -14.33
N GLU A 941 71.18 3.49 -13.07
CA GLU A 941 70.83 4.38 -11.95
C GLU A 941 71.59 5.70 -11.98
N GLN A 942 70.91 6.76 -11.55
CA GLN A 942 71.44 8.12 -11.41
C GLN A 942 71.01 8.75 -10.09
N SER A 943 71.63 9.86 -9.70
CA SER A 943 71.18 10.64 -8.54
C SER A 943 69.80 11.27 -8.78
N LEU A 944 69.07 11.59 -7.69
CA LEU A 944 67.85 12.39 -7.78
C LEU A 944 68.11 13.74 -8.49
N PRO A 945 67.25 14.16 -9.44
CA PRO A 945 67.29 15.51 -10.01
C PRO A 945 67.16 16.59 -8.93
N THR A 946 67.78 17.74 -9.15
CA THR A 946 67.70 18.88 -8.21
C THR A 946 66.46 19.76 -8.42
N ASP A 947 65.77 19.58 -9.54
CA ASP A 947 64.68 20.37 -10.09
C ASP A 947 63.38 19.55 -10.19
N LEU A 948 63.05 18.80 -9.13
CA LEU A 948 61.82 18.00 -9.04
C LEU A 948 60.55 18.86 -9.07
N THR A 949 59.56 18.42 -9.85
CA THR A 949 58.23 19.07 -9.93
C THR A 949 57.53 18.99 -8.58
N ALA A 950 57.10 20.14 -8.04
CA ALA A 950 56.30 20.22 -6.83
C ALA A 950 54.81 20.30 -7.16
N THR A 951 53.99 19.49 -6.50
CA THR A 951 52.52 19.49 -6.56
C THR A 951 51.97 19.87 -5.19
N ALA A 952 51.07 20.84 -5.11
CA ALA A 952 50.40 21.19 -3.86
C ALA A 952 49.43 20.07 -3.43
N LEU A 953 49.40 19.72 -2.15
CA LEU A 953 48.49 18.70 -1.63
C LEU A 953 47.01 19.12 -1.68
N SER A 954 46.73 20.43 -1.68
CA SER A 954 45.37 20.96 -1.87
C SER A 954 44.81 20.76 -3.28
N ASP A 955 45.68 20.49 -4.28
CA ASP A 955 45.31 20.13 -5.66
C ASP A 955 45.28 18.61 -5.89
N ARG A 956 45.49 17.79 -4.86
CA ARG A 956 45.54 16.33 -4.94
C ARG A 956 44.38 15.71 -4.18
N GLU A 957 43.67 14.78 -4.82
CA GLU A 957 42.67 13.94 -4.16
C GLU A 957 43.33 13.11 -3.05
N TRP A 958 42.75 13.17 -1.85
CA TRP A 958 43.11 12.32 -0.72
C TRP A 958 42.30 11.01 -0.73
N GLU A 959 42.78 10.00 0.00
CA GLU A 959 42.07 8.73 0.17
C GLU A 959 40.99 8.84 1.25
N SER A 960 41.26 9.59 2.32
CA SER A 960 40.28 9.99 3.34
C SER A 960 40.73 11.27 4.05
N ALA A 961 39.78 11.98 4.66
CA ALA A 961 40.09 13.12 5.51
C ALA A 961 39.02 13.34 6.59
N THR A 962 39.44 13.78 7.78
CA THR A 962 38.59 14.08 8.95
C THR A 962 39.08 15.34 9.66
N ILE A 963 38.16 16.04 10.33
CA ILE A 963 38.43 17.31 11.02
C ILE A 963 37.50 17.40 12.25
N GLY A 964 38.00 17.96 13.36
CA GLY A 964 37.26 18.02 14.62
C GLY A 964 36.16 19.07 14.66
N TRP A 965 36.25 20.10 13.81
CA TRP A 965 35.27 21.17 13.69
C TRP A 965 35.33 21.82 12.30
N GLY A 966 34.17 22.23 11.78
CA GLY A 966 34.05 22.86 10.46
C GLY A 966 34.29 21.89 9.30
N SER A 967 34.86 22.42 8.21
CA SER A 967 35.24 21.67 7.01
C SER A 967 36.65 22.06 6.58
N LEU A 968 37.42 21.13 6.01
CA LEU A 968 38.79 21.39 5.53
C LEU A 968 38.83 22.56 4.54
N GLY A 969 39.78 23.48 4.76
CA GLY A 969 40.01 24.63 3.91
C GLY A 969 40.98 24.31 2.78
N HIS A 970 40.49 24.20 1.54
CA HIS A 970 41.36 24.18 0.36
C HIS A 970 41.85 25.60 0.05
N ASP A 971 43.17 25.80 0.08
CA ASP A 971 43.86 27.08 -0.17
C ASP A 971 43.32 28.25 0.69
N ARG A 972 42.78 27.93 1.86
CA ARG A 972 42.18 28.85 2.84
C ARG A 972 42.23 28.22 4.23
N SER A 973 42.21 29.02 5.30
CA SER A 973 42.13 28.50 6.66
C SER A 973 40.71 27.98 6.97
N VAL A 974 40.55 27.17 8.02
CA VAL A 974 39.23 26.64 8.45
C VAL A 974 38.23 27.76 8.81
N SER A 975 38.73 28.96 9.13
CA SER A 975 37.92 30.18 9.35
C SER A 975 37.39 30.82 8.06
N GLY A 976 37.76 30.31 6.88
CA GLY A 976 37.42 30.86 5.57
C GLY A 976 38.29 32.04 5.10
N GLY A 977 39.32 32.41 5.87
CA GLY A 977 40.31 33.42 5.50
C GLY A 977 41.47 32.84 4.68
N PRO A 978 42.45 33.67 4.25
CA PRO A 978 43.69 33.15 3.69
C PRO A 978 44.47 32.36 4.75
N ILE A 979 45.18 31.30 4.33
CA ILE A 979 46.15 30.59 5.19
C ILE A 979 47.23 31.60 5.61
N ALA A 980 47.40 31.81 6.91
CA ALA A 980 48.28 32.85 7.42
C ALA A 980 49.00 32.39 8.69
N LEU A 981 50.33 32.27 8.62
CA LEU A 981 51.16 31.84 9.74
C LEU A 981 52.13 32.95 10.15
N ALA A 982 52.00 33.42 11.38
CA ALA A 982 52.82 34.45 12.00
C ALA A 982 52.90 35.80 11.24
N GLY A 983 51.89 36.13 10.43
CA GLY A 983 51.81 37.32 9.58
C GLY A 983 52.22 37.08 8.12
N VAL A 984 52.62 35.85 7.74
CA VAL A 984 52.92 35.47 6.36
C VAL A 984 51.72 34.74 5.77
N GLN A 985 51.17 35.26 4.67
CA GLN A 985 50.08 34.60 3.94
C GLN A 985 50.63 33.63 2.89
N TYR A 986 49.97 32.49 2.75
CA TYR A 986 50.32 31.44 1.79
C TYR A 986 49.18 31.25 0.79
N ALA A 987 49.53 31.11 -0.49
CA ALA A 987 48.56 30.96 -1.58
C ALA A 987 48.10 29.51 -1.77
N LYS A 988 48.83 28.55 -1.20
CA LYS A 988 48.55 27.10 -1.27
C LYS A 988 48.64 26.48 0.12
N GLY A 989 47.83 25.46 0.34
CA GLY A 989 47.86 24.68 1.59
C GLY A 989 46.49 24.18 2.00
N ILE A 990 46.45 23.56 3.18
CA ILE A 990 45.23 22.99 3.74
C ILE A 990 45.01 23.52 5.17
N GLY A 991 43.93 24.25 5.37
CA GLY A 991 43.49 24.69 6.69
C GLY A 991 42.65 23.63 7.40
N THR A 992 42.96 23.38 8.66
CA THR A 992 42.36 22.32 9.48
C THR A 992 41.99 22.82 10.88
N HIS A 993 41.33 21.96 11.65
CA HIS A 993 41.04 22.17 13.05
C HIS A 993 41.26 20.86 13.83
N ALA A 994 41.93 20.91 14.98
CA ALA A 994 42.19 19.70 15.75
C ALA A 994 40.88 19.05 16.27
N ASN A 995 40.82 17.73 16.46
CA ASN A 995 41.75 16.72 15.93
C ASN A 995 41.45 16.50 14.43
N SER A 996 42.46 16.47 13.57
CA SER A 996 42.29 16.22 12.13
C SER A 996 43.27 15.18 11.59
N GLU A 997 42.86 14.46 10.55
CA GLU A 997 43.66 13.45 9.85
C GLU A 997 43.37 13.56 8.35
N ILE A 998 44.41 13.62 7.51
CA ILE A 998 44.29 13.62 6.04
C ILE A 998 45.23 12.55 5.50
N VAL A 999 44.68 11.57 4.77
CA VAL A 999 45.40 10.39 4.28
C VAL A 999 45.61 10.53 2.77
N TYR A 1000 46.88 10.58 2.36
CA TYR A 1000 47.26 10.58 0.95
C TYR A 1000 47.89 9.26 0.55
N LYS A 1001 47.36 8.66 -0.52
CA LYS A 1001 48.05 7.61 -1.26
C LYS A 1001 49.16 8.22 -2.12
N LEU A 1002 50.40 7.82 -1.85
CA LEU A 1002 51.57 8.24 -2.61
C LEU A 1002 51.81 7.33 -3.80
N ASP A 1003 52.26 7.92 -4.90
CA ASP A 1003 52.76 7.20 -6.06
C ASP A 1003 54.24 6.87 -5.85
N PRO A 1004 54.78 5.80 -6.47
CA PRO A 1004 56.22 5.49 -6.43
C PRO A 1004 57.15 6.61 -6.91
N ALA A 1005 56.60 7.61 -7.63
CA ALA A 1005 57.30 8.80 -8.09
C ALA A 1005 57.29 9.97 -7.08
N ASP A 1006 56.47 9.95 -6.02
CA ASP A 1006 56.52 10.92 -4.92
C ASP A 1006 57.75 10.61 -4.03
N VAL A 1007 58.65 11.58 -3.85
CA VAL A 1007 59.93 11.36 -3.17
C VAL A 1007 60.24 12.30 -2.01
N ARG A 1008 59.54 13.45 -1.92
CA ARG A 1008 59.76 14.40 -0.83
C ARG A 1008 58.49 15.16 -0.47
N PHE A 1009 58.16 15.22 0.82
CA PHE A 1009 57.09 16.05 1.36
C PHE A 1009 57.68 17.29 2.03
N SER A 1010 57.10 18.48 1.80
CA SER A 1010 57.47 19.69 2.54
C SER A 1010 56.27 20.61 2.77
N ALA A 1011 56.23 21.26 3.93
CA ALA A 1011 55.21 22.23 4.33
C ALA A 1011 55.79 23.25 5.34
N MET A 1012 55.10 24.36 5.52
CA MET A 1012 55.17 25.18 6.74
C MET A 1012 53.94 24.84 7.61
N VAL A 1013 54.14 24.63 8.91
CA VAL A 1013 53.07 24.28 9.85
C VAL A 1013 52.99 25.26 11.00
N GLY A 1014 51.78 25.56 11.47
CA GLY A 1014 51.52 26.43 12.61
C GLY A 1014 50.03 26.69 12.87
N VAL A 1015 49.76 27.42 13.95
CA VAL A 1015 48.41 27.94 14.26
C VAL A 1015 48.06 29.07 13.28
N ASP A 1016 46.86 29.05 12.71
CA ASP A 1016 46.36 30.10 11.82
C ASP A 1016 46.27 31.45 12.55
N ASP A 1017 46.65 32.54 11.89
CA ASP A 1017 46.73 33.88 12.48
C ASP A 1017 45.39 34.35 13.05
N PHE A 1018 44.26 33.78 12.62
CA PHE A 1018 42.93 34.01 13.22
C PHE A 1018 42.90 33.69 14.72
N GLN A 1019 43.65 32.69 15.17
CA GLN A 1019 43.74 32.27 16.57
C GLN A 1019 45.04 32.73 17.26
N ARG A 1020 45.85 33.58 16.62
CA ARG A 1020 47.16 34.05 17.12
C ARG A 1020 47.14 34.62 18.55
N ASN A 1021 46.04 35.27 18.94
CA ASN A 1021 45.88 35.88 20.26
C ASN A 1021 44.99 35.05 21.21
N SER A 1022 44.57 33.84 20.82
CA SER A 1022 43.75 32.99 21.68
C SER A 1022 44.64 32.30 22.72
N PRO A 1023 44.37 32.47 24.04
CA PRO A 1023 45.12 31.78 25.09
C PRO A 1023 44.78 30.28 25.18
N TYR A 1024 43.84 29.79 24.38
CA TYR A 1024 43.36 28.41 24.38
C TYR A 1024 43.96 27.54 23.27
N SER A 1025 44.59 28.15 22.25
CA SER A 1025 45.10 27.40 21.10
C SER A 1025 46.34 26.57 21.45
N SER A 1026 46.28 25.26 21.18
CA SER A 1026 47.30 24.25 21.45
C SER A 1026 47.28 23.13 20.41
N VAL A 1027 48.24 23.11 19.48
CA VAL A 1027 48.27 22.02 18.47
C VAL A 1027 49.62 21.31 18.38
N VAL A 1028 49.58 20.03 18.02
CA VAL A 1028 50.76 19.25 17.62
C VAL A 1028 50.54 18.71 16.21
N PHE A 1029 51.47 19.01 15.31
CA PHE A 1029 51.51 18.48 13.96
C PHE A 1029 52.29 17.17 13.92
N GLN A 1030 51.70 16.13 13.33
CA GLN A 1030 52.36 14.85 13.09
C GLN A 1030 52.28 14.50 11.60
N VAL A 1031 53.36 13.93 11.08
CA VAL A 1031 53.40 13.31 9.75
C VAL A 1031 53.74 11.84 9.91
N GLU A 1032 52.86 10.97 9.45
CA GLU A 1032 53.06 9.52 9.45
C GLU A 1032 53.34 9.03 8.02
N ALA A 1033 54.29 8.11 7.89
CA ALA A 1033 54.59 7.39 6.66
C ALA A 1033 54.37 5.89 6.90
N ASP A 1034 53.50 5.26 6.12
CA ASP A 1034 53.08 3.87 6.25
C ASP A 1034 52.72 3.50 7.72
N GLY A 1035 51.96 4.37 8.40
CA GLY A 1035 51.51 4.19 9.78
C GLY A 1035 52.57 4.44 10.87
N LYS A 1036 53.73 5.03 10.53
CA LYS A 1036 54.78 5.40 11.48
C LYS A 1036 55.01 6.92 11.47
N VAL A 1037 54.90 7.57 12.62
CA VAL A 1037 55.30 8.98 12.81
C VAL A 1037 56.77 9.17 12.41
N ILE A 1038 57.01 10.05 11.43
CA ILE A 1038 58.34 10.45 10.93
C ILE A 1038 58.66 11.92 11.21
N TYR A 1039 57.67 12.73 11.58
CA TYR A 1039 57.82 14.07 12.13
C TYR A 1039 56.73 14.34 13.17
N GLU A 1040 57.10 15.04 14.23
CA GLU A 1040 56.22 15.55 15.28
C GLU A 1040 56.72 16.95 15.67
N SER A 1041 55.84 17.93 15.72
CA SER A 1041 56.17 19.27 16.22
C SER A 1041 56.17 19.31 17.75
N PRO A 1042 56.86 20.27 18.39
CA PRO A 1042 56.48 20.71 19.74
C PRO A 1042 55.01 21.15 19.78
N VAL A 1043 54.45 21.31 20.98
CA VAL A 1043 53.15 21.99 21.15
C VAL A 1043 53.28 23.43 20.64
N MET A 1044 52.52 23.75 19.61
CA MET A 1044 52.43 25.07 19.01
C MET A 1044 51.21 25.80 19.58
N ARG A 1045 51.42 27.04 20.02
CA ARG A 1045 50.37 27.94 20.52
C ARG A 1045 50.22 29.13 19.57
N GLY A 1046 49.19 29.96 19.76
CA GLY A 1046 48.90 31.09 18.87
C GLY A 1046 50.09 32.03 18.60
N ASP A 1047 51.00 32.19 19.56
CA ASP A 1047 52.19 33.05 19.44
C ASP A 1047 53.46 32.32 18.94
N SER A 1048 53.38 31.03 18.62
CA SER A 1048 54.54 30.22 18.21
C SER A 1048 55.01 30.51 16.78
N ASP A 1049 56.34 30.49 16.57
CA ASP A 1049 56.92 30.59 15.23
C ASP A 1049 56.56 29.37 14.36
N PRO A 1050 56.21 29.56 13.07
CA PRO A 1050 55.87 28.46 12.17
C PRO A 1050 57.06 27.54 11.90
N GLN A 1051 56.83 26.22 11.89
CA GLN A 1051 57.89 25.25 11.65
C GLN A 1051 57.93 24.77 10.21
N LYS A 1052 59.14 24.56 9.68
CA LYS A 1052 59.32 23.94 8.37
C LYS A 1052 59.42 22.42 8.49
N VAL A 1053 58.59 21.72 7.74
CA VAL A 1053 58.65 20.28 7.52
C VAL A 1053 59.28 20.01 6.14
N ASP A 1054 60.22 19.08 6.07
CA ASP A 1054 60.92 18.69 4.82
C ASP A 1054 61.47 17.26 4.95
N LEU A 1055 60.75 16.27 4.43
CA LEU A 1055 60.92 14.84 4.70
C LEU A 1055 61.11 14.04 3.42
N ASP A 1056 62.06 13.09 3.42
CA ASP A 1056 62.16 12.05 2.39
C ASP A 1056 60.98 11.07 2.57
N VAL A 1057 60.18 10.88 1.53
CA VAL A 1057 59.03 9.96 1.51
C VAL A 1057 59.16 8.91 0.40
N LEU A 1058 60.38 8.69 -0.13
CA LEU A 1058 60.59 7.74 -1.23
C LEU A 1058 60.13 6.33 -0.87
N GLY A 1059 59.13 5.85 -1.60
CA GLY A 1059 58.60 4.50 -1.47
C GLY A 1059 57.76 4.28 -0.22
N VAL A 1060 57.31 5.36 0.43
CA VAL A 1060 56.12 5.39 1.29
C VAL A 1060 54.89 5.21 0.38
N GLN A 1061 53.90 4.47 0.83
CA GLN A 1061 52.64 4.23 0.10
C GLN A 1061 51.51 5.10 0.63
N GLN A 1062 51.50 5.37 1.93
CA GLN A 1062 50.50 6.18 2.60
C GLN A 1062 51.18 7.27 3.45
N LEU A 1063 50.84 8.53 3.19
CA LEU A 1063 51.27 9.69 3.96
C LEU A 1063 50.07 10.25 4.71
N THR A 1064 50.11 10.22 6.04
CA THR A 1064 49.05 10.80 6.89
C THR A 1064 49.53 12.13 7.47
N LEU A 1065 48.77 13.19 7.26
CA LEU A 1065 48.94 14.48 7.91
C LEU A 1065 47.95 14.57 9.08
N ARG A 1066 48.44 14.73 10.30
CA ARG A 1066 47.62 14.76 11.53
C ARG A 1066 47.86 16.02 12.34
N VAL A 1067 46.80 16.60 12.89
CA VAL A 1067 46.88 17.65 13.92
C VAL A 1067 46.14 17.17 15.15
N THR A 1068 46.78 17.24 16.32
CA THR A 1068 46.17 16.88 17.61
C THR A 1068 46.05 18.07 18.56
N ASP A 1069 45.09 17.99 19.48
CA ASP A 1069 44.70 19.00 20.49
C ASP A 1069 45.68 19.20 21.67
N ALA A 1070 46.93 18.76 21.50
CA ALA A 1070 48.00 18.80 22.50
C ALA A 1070 47.67 18.22 23.91
N GLY A 1071 46.51 17.58 24.09
CA GLY A 1071 46.03 17.05 25.38
C GLY A 1071 45.36 18.07 26.32
N ASP A 1072 45.10 19.32 25.92
CA ASP A 1072 44.27 20.28 26.68
C ASP A 1072 42.89 20.57 26.06
N GLY A 1073 42.60 19.98 24.89
CA GLY A 1073 41.28 19.91 24.25
C GLY A 1073 41.08 21.01 23.21
N ASN A 1074 40.33 20.70 22.15
CA ASN A 1074 40.46 21.35 20.84
C ASN A 1074 39.97 22.81 20.68
N ASN A 1075 39.90 23.61 21.75
CA ASN A 1075 39.30 24.94 21.70
C ASN A 1075 40.26 25.99 21.07
N SER A 1076 39.88 26.55 19.92
CA SER A 1076 40.69 27.51 19.14
C SER A 1076 41.88 26.88 18.40
N ASP A 1077 41.81 25.58 18.09
CA ASP A 1077 42.89 24.83 17.44
C ASP A 1077 42.84 24.88 15.92
N HIS A 1078 42.86 26.10 15.37
CA HIS A 1078 42.90 26.33 13.93
C HIS A 1078 44.36 26.20 13.47
N ALA A 1079 44.62 25.28 12.55
CA ALA A 1079 45.96 24.82 12.21
C ALA A 1079 46.12 24.62 10.71
N ASP A 1080 47.17 25.19 10.12
CA ASP A 1080 47.38 25.13 8.67
C ASP A 1080 48.62 24.31 8.28
N TRP A 1081 48.45 23.52 7.21
CA TRP A 1081 49.53 22.93 6.41
C TRP A 1081 49.81 23.85 5.21
N ALA A 1082 50.55 24.93 5.45
CA ALA A 1082 50.84 25.97 4.47
C ALA A 1082 51.95 25.55 3.47
N ASP A 1083 51.79 25.91 2.20
CA ASP A 1083 52.65 25.48 1.07
C ASP A 1083 52.97 23.97 1.08
N ALA A 1084 52.02 23.15 1.55
CA ALA A 1084 52.17 21.71 1.63
C ALA A 1084 52.27 21.09 0.24
N THR A 1085 53.44 20.53 -0.09
CA THR A 1085 53.79 20.02 -1.42
C THR A 1085 54.43 18.63 -1.37
N LEU A 1086 54.14 17.84 -2.39
CA LEU A 1086 54.91 16.65 -2.76
C LEU A 1086 55.78 16.94 -3.97
N ARG A 1087 57.04 16.52 -3.92
CA ARG A 1087 57.96 16.58 -5.05
C ARG A 1087 58.04 15.24 -5.76
N ARG A 1088 57.90 15.26 -7.08
CA ARG A 1088 57.81 14.08 -7.93
C ARG A 1088 58.96 13.96 -8.91
N LEU A 1089 59.30 12.70 -9.23
CA LEU A 1089 60.21 12.35 -10.31
C LEU A 1089 59.61 12.71 -11.69
N PRO A 1090 60.47 12.92 -12.72
CA PRO A 1090 60.06 13.18 -14.10
C PRO A 1090 59.36 12.00 -14.79
#